data_AF-A0AAW0FMV3-F1
#
_entry.id   AF-A0AAW0FMV3-F1
#
_cell.length_a   1.000
_cell.length_b   1.000
_cell.length_c   1.000
_cell.angle_alpha   90.00
_cell.angle_beta   90.00
_cell.angle_gamma   90.00
#
_symmetry.space_group_name_H-M   'P 1'
#
loop_
_entity.id
_entity.type
_entity.pdbx_description
1 polymer ?
#
loop_
_entity_poly.entity_id
_entity_poly.type
_entity_poly.pdbx_seq_one_letter_code
_entity_poly.pdbx_strand_id
1 'polypeptide(L)'
;MQYFGFGLPPNDSSINELKVTPFQEQVLPLLERAAEENHVDSLVKLADVYMFGNYSTPTDYHKALSLYHKAVSIEANGHAYFMLGFIYSTGLFGEIPIDKKKSDLYYQFGAENNDVNSILVLANKFLNGFGRVSDCTMARYYYSRLSHLGMRYLSENNIVLDDHDVLYNIRLVDFKGGLYGPKLSESESTVFKRSFASYKHSFTENNLDIHEHEYVDYFFNSLEYYYGDYFIEKNQTKAFEVAQECVNLAKHRYGRSGYMHVNDIDRFFISNCQVLYAKMLFYGHGVEQNYDEAYKWFSVAAKIGIQPTEAYNYLGQIHQMAPLTENAESLQALSFYEKALKLKSARGALNIAKAGIRQSDGNILNSKDADKIHTLIKDAAYNGNAEALYFWINFLDSGVSEHFGFTASCEVEVTFHRRFGERLEKFFYPHLKYAFEEVKYGNFKNALLGYAMAAEQGVENAQVSAAYLLFQLEPFIPIQDKKNFDKDRVNMAIKYLERASAQHNLDSTVLLGDIYFYGVKSANISVDYNKAFAYYNTAAKDSSSHGCFNLGYMYEYGLGPVNNSVDYFMAKRYYDNSLQLKRVSAESKSDLLMPKVNTVPINLALLRLRLKFLFNKKEYSRQKSNNDNNGWLSAFRKLGANSKEKESRNLDATEKAKRDNAKAQAHHEGSSYFVDEEYDTGDYLVLFFTSMFFLVFLIQNIYRHVRRLGQRRNNDQLENQNQPDRNENQNGNGFHFEFHFVAL
;
A
#
# COMPACT_ATOMS: atom_id res chain seq x y z
N MET A 1 3.32 -24.55 -4.51
CA MET A 1 2.54 -23.97 -5.63
C MET A 1 1.01 -24.16 -5.53
N GLN A 2 0.44 -24.86 -4.53
CA GLN A 2 -0.97 -24.66 -4.12
C GLN A 2 -1.23 -23.31 -3.40
N TYR A 3 -0.16 -22.56 -3.09
CA TYR A 3 -0.18 -21.39 -2.21
C TYR A 3 -0.73 -20.08 -2.82
N PHE A 4 -1.10 -20.07 -4.09
CA PHE A 4 -1.53 -18.86 -4.80
C PHE A 4 -2.72 -19.09 -5.76
N GLY A 5 -3.35 -20.27 -5.76
CA GLY A 5 -4.54 -20.53 -6.60
C GLY A 5 -4.30 -20.50 -8.10
N PHE A 6 -3.05 -20.69 -8.56
CA PHE A 6 -2.71 -20.67 -9.98
C PHE A 6 -3.13 -21.98 -10.66
N GLY A 7 -3.87 -21.87 -11.76
CA GLY A 7 -4.04 -22.97 -12.70
C GLY A 7 -2.70 -23.32 -13.34
N LEU A 8 -2.28 -24.58 -13.21
CA LEU A 8 -1.12 -25.11 -13.90
C LEU A 8 -1.39 -25.15 -15.43
N PRO A 9 -0.47 -24.72 -16.31
CA PRO A 9 -0.31 -25.47 -17.55
C PRO A 9 0.18 -26.90 -17.18
N PRO A 10 -0.27 -27.94 -17.90
CA PRO A 10 -0.14 -29.32 -17.45
C PRO A 10 1.30 -29.68 -17.09
N ASN A 11 1.39 -30.36 -15.95
CA ASN A 11 2.61 -30.83 -15.31
C ASN A 11 3.23 -31.93 -16.19
N ASP A 12 4.10 -31.57 -17.13
CA ASP A 12 4.86 -32.55 -17.88
C ASP A 12 5.96 -33.09 -16.96
N SER A 13 5.68 -34.25 -16.37
CA SER A 13 6.55 -34.99 -15.46
C SER A 13 7.71 -35.69 -16.22
N SER A 14 8.41 -34.94 -17.06
CA SER A 14 9.59 -35.38 -17.81
C SER A 14 10.77 -34.42 -17.64
N ILE A 15 10.89 -33.76 -16.48
CA ILE A 15 12.07 -32.96 -16.12
C ILE A 15 13.06 -33.87 -15.40
N ASN A 16 13.85 -34.62 -16.17
CA ASN A 16 15.04 -35.29 -15.66
C ASN A 16 16.16 -35.43 -16.71
N GLU A 17 16.26 -34.46 -17.62
CA GLU A 17 17.49 -34.16 -18.36
C GLU A 17 17.61 -32.64 -18.44
N LEU A 18 18.50 -32.04 -17.64
CA LEU A 18 18.94 -30.66 -17.82
C LEU A 18 19.61 -30.57 -19.20
N LYS A 19 18.86 -30.18 -20.22
CA LYS A 19 19.43 -29.78 -21.51
C LYS A 19 20.37 -28.61 -21.24
N VAL A 20 21.67 -28.86 -21.33
CA VAL A 20 22.70 -27.83 -21.25
C VAL A 20 22.35 -26.76 -22.28
N THR A 21 22.22 -25.53 -21.85
CA THR A 21 21.85 -24.44 -22.76
C THR A 21 23.04 -24.09 -23.65
N PRO A 22 22.84 -23.61 -24.89
CA PRO A 22 23.94 -23.14 -25.75
C PRO A 22 24.84 -22.09 -25.06
N PHE A 23 24.27 -21.34 -24.11
CA PHE A 23 25.00 -20.42 -23.25
C PHE A 23 26.03 -21.13 -22.37
N GLN A 24 25.67 -22.23 -21.72
CA GLN A 24 26.56 -22.98 -20.83
C GLN A 24 27.68 -23.70 -21.59
N GLU A 25 27.40 -24.20 -22.79
CA GLU A 25 28.42 -24.90 -23.60
C GLU A 25 29.44 -23.97 -24.25
N GLN A 26 29.02 -22.78 -24.69
CA GLN A 26 29.86 -21.92 -25.53
C GLN A 26 30.19 -20.58 -24.88
N VAL A 27 29.19 -19.91 -24.28
CA VAL A 27 29.33 -18.53 -23.80
C VAL A 27 30.01 -18.49 -22.44
N LEU A 28 29.61 -19.36 -21.51
CA LEU A 28 30.19 -19.39 -20.16
C LEU A 28 31.70 -19.66 -20.17
N PRO A 29 32.24 -20.64 -20.92
CA PRO A 29 33.69 -20.85 -21.00
C PRO A 29 34.44 -19.67 -21.60
N LEU A 30 33.86 -18.99 -22.59
CA LEU A 30 34.47 -17.78 -23.18
C LEU A 30 34.47 -16.62 -22.18
N LEU A 31 33.38 -16.46 -21.42
CA LEU A 31 33.26 -15.43 -20.39
C LEU A 31 34.25 -15.69 -19.25
N GLU A 32 34.43 -16.95 -18.85
CA GLU A 32 35.42 -17.36 -17.85
C GLU A 32 36.85 -17.08 -18.32
N ARG A 33 37.20 -17.40 -19.58
CA ARG A 33 38.51 -17.04 -20.15
C ARG A 33 38.73 -15.53 -20.19
N ALA A 34 37.75 -14.76 -20.63
CA ALA A 34 37.86 -13.30 -20.63
C ALA A 34 38.00 -12.71 -19.21
N ALA A 35 37.38 -13.35 -18.22
CA ALA A 35 37.54 -13.01 -16.81
C ALA A 35 38.92 -13.40 -16.24
N GLU A 36 39.52 -14.49 -16.73
CA GLU A 36 40.91 -14.87 -16.44
C GLU A 36 41.90 -13.86 -17.03
N GLU A 37 41.61 -13.33 -18.23
CA GLU A 37 42.36 -12.24 -18.87
C GLU A 37 42.12 -10.85 -18.22
N ASN A 38 41.39 -10.79 -17.10
CA ASN A 38 41.12 -9.58 -16.32
C ASN A 38 40.27 -8.52 -17.05
N HIS A 39 39.43 -8.91 -18.02
CA HIS A 39 38.46 -8.00 -18.62
C HIS A 39 37.34 -7.65 -17.61
N VAL A 40 37.23 -6.38 -17.23
CA VAL A 40 36.38 -5.92 -16.13
C VAL A 40 34.90 -6.17 -16.39
N ASP A 41 34.39 -5.83 -17.58
CA ASP A 41 32.98 -6.07 -17.92
C ASP A 41 32.64 -7.56 -17.92
N SER A 42 33.61 -8.42 -18.29
CA SER A 42 33.43 -9.87 -18.30
C SER A 42 33.40 -10.42 -16.88
N LEU A 43 34.27 -9.90 -15.99
CA LEU A 43 34.27 -10.22 -14.57
C LEU A 43 32.94 -9.85 -13.91
N VAL A 44 32.45 -8.64 -14.18
CA VAL A 44 31.17 -8.15 -13.64
C VAL A 44 30.01 -8.97 -14.17
N LYS A 45 29.99 -9.26 -15.48
CA LYS A 45 28.91 -10.06 -16.07
C LYS A 45 28.91 -11.50 -15.56
N LEU A 46 30.09 -12.10 -15.39
CA LEU A 46 30.25 -13.43 -14.79
C LEU A 46 29.78 -13.43 -13.33
N ALA A 47 30.10 -12.38 -12.57
CA ALA A 47 29.62 -12.22 -11.21
C ALA A 47 28.09 -12.12 -11.16
N ASP A 48 27.46 -11.35 -12.06
CA ASP A 48 26.00 -11.27 -12.17
C ASP A 48 25.37 -12.63 -12.50
N VAL A 49 25.98 -13.42 -13.38
CA VAL A 49 25.51 -14.78 -13.69
C VAL A 49 25.48 -15.65 -12.43
N TYR A 50 26.56 -15.65 -11.64
CA TYR A 50 26.61 -16.39 -10.38
C TYR A 50 25.70 -15.82 -9.29
N MET A 51 25.46 -14.50 -9.30
CA MET A 51 24.59 -13.82 -8.34
C MET A 51 23.11 -14.16 -8.55
N PHE A 52 22.64 -14.10 -9.79
CA PHE A 52 21.23 -14.29 -10.13
C PHE A 52 20.89 -15.72 -10.58
N GLY A 53 21.90 -16.55 -10.90
CA GLY A 53 21.68 -17.91 -11.41
C GLY A 53 21.06 -17.93 -12.81
N ASN A 54 21.37 -16.94 -13.64
CA ASN A 54 20.81 -16.82 -14.98
C ASN A 54 21.30 -17.96 -15.89
N TYR A 55 20.54 -18.27 -16.94
CA TYR A 55 20.91 -19.29 -17.95
C TYR A 55 21.08 -20.71 -17.39
N SER A 56 20.27 -21.07 -16.40
CA SER A 56 20.31 -22.37 -15.70
C SER A 56 21.62 -22.63 -14.94
N THR A 57 22.38 -21.57 -14.61
CA THR A 57 23.56 -21.69 -13.75
C THR A 57 23.15 -21.65 -12.27
N PRO A 58 23.78 -22.46 -11.40
CA PRO A 58 23.48 -22.40 -9.97
C PRO A 58 24.01 -21.10 -9.36
N THR A 59 23.28 -20.56 -8.39
CA THR A 59 23.71 -19.36 -7.65
C THR A 59 24.93 -19.67 -6.78
N ASP A 60 26.02 -18.90 -6.92
CA ASP A 60 27.20 -18.97 -6.06
C ASP A 60 27.59 -17.55 -5.60
N TYR A 61 27.18 -17.21 -4.38
CA TYR A 61 27.36 -15.88 -3.82
C TYR A 61 28.80 -15.57 -3.43
N HIS A 62 29.58 -16.58 -3.01
CA HIS A 62 30.98 -16.37 -2.66
C HIS A 62 31.84 -16.14 -3.90
N LYS A 63 31.59 -16.92 -4.96
CA LYS A 63 32.25 -16.72 -6.26
C LYS A 63 31.87 -15.36 -6.84
N ALA A 64 30.59 -14.98 -6.84
CA ALA A 64 30.15 -13.65 -7.26
C ALA A 64 30.86 -12.52 -6.48
N LEU A 65 30.89 -12.60 -5.14
CA LEU A 65 31.58 -11.64 -4.30
C LEU A 65 33.07 -11.50 -4.67
N SER A 66 33.76 -12.62 -4.87
CA SER A 66 35.19 -12.62 -5.24
C SER A 66 35.44 -11.95 -6.60
N LEU A 67 34.55 -12.17 -7.56
CA LEU A 67 34.63 -11.60 -8.90
C LEU A 67 34.35 -10.09 -8.89
N TYR A 68 33.38 -9.62 -8.11
CA TYR A 68 33.14 -8.18 -7.94
C TYR A 68 34.34 -7.47 -7.31
N HIS A 69 34.96 -8.05 -6.27
CA HIS A 69 36.20 -7.50 -5.69
C HIS A 69 37.33 -7.46 -6.71
N LYS A 70 37.49 -8.53 -7.50
CA LYS A 70 38.51 -8.59 -8.55
C LYS A 70 38.28 -7.50 -9.59
N ALA A 71 37.04 -7.31 -10.05
CA ALA A 71 36.67 -6.26 -11.01
C ALA A 71 37.06 -4.87 -10.50
N VAL A 72 36.63 -4.52 -9.27
CA VAL A 72 36.91 -3.22 -8.64
C VAL A 72 38.40 -3.00 -8.37
N SER A 73 39.17 -4.06 -8.14
CA SER A 73 40.62 -3.95 -7.92
C SER A 73 41.41 -3.60 -9.19
N ILE A 74 40.83 -3.85 -10.37
CA ILE A 74 41.45 -3.58 -11.67
C ILE A 74 41.02 -2.18 -12.15
N GLU A 75 39.71 -1.93 -12.19
CA GLU A 75 39.14 -0.67 -12.68
C GLU A 75 37.89 -0.30 -11.87
N ALA A 76 37.65 1.01 -11.73
CA ALA A 76 36.44 1.50 -11.09
C ALA A 76 35.22 1.20 -11.95
N ASN A 77 34.28 0.40 -11.43
CA ASN A 77 33.03 0.07 -12.10
C ASN A 77 31.85 0.35 -11.16
N GLY A 78 30.97 1.26 -11.57
CA GLY A 78 29.85 1.72 -10.75
C GLY A 78 28.87 0.61 -10.34
N HIS A 79 28.53 -0.30 -11.26
CA HIS A 79 27.65 -1.44 -10.98
C HIS A 79 28.28 -2.46 -10.03
N ALA A 80 29.57 -2.76 -10.20
CA ALA A 80 30.29 -3.64 -9.28
C ALA A 80 30.32 -3.07 -7.86
N TYR A 81 30.53 -1.75 -7.72
CA TYR A 81 30.45 -1.07 -6.42
C TYR A 81 29.05 -1.15 -5.81
N PHE A 82 27.99 -0.94 -6.60
CA PHE A 82 26.61 -1.12 -6.14
C PHE A 82 26.37 -2.52 -5.59
N MET A 83 26.80 -3.55 -6.34
CA MET A 83 26.61 -4.96 -5.96
C MET A 83 27.38 -5.31 -4.69
N LEU A 84 28.62 -4.84 -4.54
CA LEU A 84 29.37 -4.97 -3.27
C LEU A 84 28.64 -4.28 -2.11
N GLY A 85 28.16 -3.06 -2.33
CA GLY A 85 27.35 -2.31 -1.36
C GLY A 85 26.11 -3.08 -0.92
N PHE A 86 25.38 -3.67 -1.87
CA PHE A 86 24.19 -4.48 -1.64
C PHE A 86 24.47 -5.77 -0.87
N ILE A 87 25.50 -6.50 -1.27
CA ILE A 87 25.92 -7.75 -0.60
C ILE A 87 26.26 -7.47 0.87
N TYR A 88 27.05 -6.44 1.15
CA TYR A 88 27.42 -6.10 2.54
C TYR A 88 26.27 -5.47 3.35
N SER A 89 25.29 -4.82 2.70
CA SER A 89 24.10 -4.24 3.39
C SER A 89 23.14 -5.32 3.88
N THR A 90 22.92 -6.33 3.04
CA THR A 90 21.90 -7.37 3.23
C THR A 90 22.48 -8.66 3.80
N GLY A 91 23.79 -8.89 3.64
CA GLY A 91 24.43 -10.17 3.97
C GLY A 91 23.86 -11.36 3.20
N LEU A 92 23.13 -11.07 2.10
CA LEU A 92 22.33 -12.04 1.34
C LEU A 92 21.51 -12.97 2.25
N PHE A 93 20.94 -12.40 3.31
CA PHE A 93 20.01 -13.06 4.23
C PHE A 93 20.60 -14.27 5.00
N GLY A 94 21.88 -14.17 5.38
CA GLY A 94 22.56 -15.15 6.25
C GLY A 94 23.77 -15.85 5.62
N GLU A 95 24.00 -15.64 4.31
CA GLU A 95 25.10 -16.28 3.56
C GLU A 95 26.44 -15.56 3.79
N ILE A 96 26.41 -14.24 3.96
CA ILE A 96 27.60 -13.38 4.07
C ILE A 96 27.44 -12.47 5.30
N PRO A 97 28.51 -12.24 6.09
CA PRO A 97 28.43 -11.33 7.23
C PRO A 97 28.11 -9.89 6.78
N ILE A 98 27.14 -9.28 7.46
CA ILE A 98 26.72 -7.89 7.22
C ILE A 98 27.82 -6.93 7.68
N ASP A 99 28.25 -6.03 6.79
CA ASP A 99 29.18 -4.94 7.11
C ASP A 99 28.61 -3.61 6.59
N LYS A 100 27.90 -2.91 7.49
CA LYS A 100 27.23 -1.65 7.15
C LYS A 100 28.21 -0.56 6.73
N LYS A 101 29.40 -0.51 7.32
CA LYS A 101 30.39 0.53 7.02
C LYS A 101 30.99 0.34 5.64
N LYS A 102 31.36 -0.90 5.28
CA LYS A 102 31.80 -1.21 3.92
C LYS A 102 30.69 -0.98 2.91
N SER A 103 29.46 -1.38 3.25
CA SER A 103 28.30 -1.14 2.39
C SER A 103 28.14 0.34 2.05
N ASP A 104 28.15 1.22 3.05
CA ASP A 104 28.03 2.67 2.84
C ASP A 104 29.17 3.25 2.00
N LEU A 105 30.41 2.80 2.23
CA LEU A 105 31.57 3.21 1.46
C LEU A 105 31.45 2.80 -0.02
N TYR A 106 31.05 1.56 -0.31
CA TYR A 106 30.88 1.09 -1.68
C TYR A 106 29.75 1.81 -2.41
N TYR A 107 28.64 2.14 -1.74
CA TYR A 107 27.62 2.98 -2.34
C TYR A 107 28.11 4.39 -2.67
N GLN A 108 29.00 4.98 -1.86
CA GLN A 108 29.65 6.25 -2.19
C GLN A 108 30.49 6.14 -3.46
N PHE A 109 31.36 5.12 -3.55
CA PHE A 109 32.15 4.90 -4.76
C PHE A 109 31.29 4.62 -6.00
N GLY A 110 30.18 3.87 -5.86
CA GLY A 110 29.23 3.66 -6.94
C GLY A 110 28.62 4.98 -7.44
N ALA A 111 28.19 5.85 -6.52
CA ALA A 111 27.59 7.13 -6.87
C ALA A 111 28.57 8.15 -7.48
N GLU A 112 29.84 8.11 -7.07
CA GLU A 112 30.93 8.87 -7.70
C GLU A 112 31.20 8.40 -9.13
N ASN A 113 31.04 7.10 -9.40
CA ASN A 113 31.15 6.49 -10.73
C ASN A 113 29.82 6.52 -11.52
N ASN A 114 28.92 7.45 -11.21
CA ASN A 114 27.65 7.68 -11.89
C ASN A 114 26.67 6.49 -11.91
N ASP A 115 26.81 5.52 -11.01
CA ASP A 115 25.85 4.41 -10.93
C ASP A 115 24.51 4.88 -10.35
N VAL A 116 23.46 4.72 -11.16
CA VAL A 116 22.09 5.17 -10.84
C VAL A 116 21.57 4.49 -9.58
N ASN A 117 21.83 3.18 -9.42
CA ASN A 117 21.33 2.41 -8.29
C ASN A 117 21.95 2.87 -6.96
N SER A 118 23.25 3.14 -6.96
CA SER A 118 23.99 3.65 -5.81
C SER A 118 23.54 5.06 -5.43
N ILE A 119 23.32 5.94 -6.42
CA ILE A 119 22.79 7.28 -6.19
C ILE A 119 21.39 7.19 -5.53
N LEU A 120 20.50 6.31 -6.00
CA LEU A 120 19.19 6.08 -5.40
C LEU A 120 19.29 5.62 -3.93
N VAL A 121 20.14 4.62 -3.65
CA VAL A 121 20.35 4.13 -2.28
C VAL A 121 20.85 5.24 -1.37
N LEU A 122 21.83 6.04 -1.80
CA LEU A 122 22.35 7.15 -1.00
C LEU A 122 21.30 8.24 -0.78
N ALA A 123 20.53 8.61 -1.82
CA ALA A 123 19.46 9.60 -1.72
C ALA A 123 18.42 9.17 -0.67
N ASN A 124 17.98 7.92 -0.72
CA ASN A 124 17.06 7.33 0.25
C ASN A 124 17.66 7.28 1.67
N LYS A 125 18.94 6.92 1.82
CA LYS A 125 19.61 6.89 3.13
C LYS A 125 19.75 8.29 3.74
N PHE A 126 20.04 9.31 2.93
CA PHE A 126 20.10 10.70 3.39
C PHE A 126 18.72 11.23 3.80
N LEU A 127 17.67 10.86 3.06
CA LEU A 127 16.30 11.25 3.40
C LEU A 127 15.88 10.65 4.76
N ASN A 128 15.96 9.32 4.88
CA ASN A 128 15.39 8.60 6.02
C ASN A 128 16.34 8.40 7.21
N GLY A 129 17.62 8.76 7.08
CA GLY A 129 18.62 8.58 8.16
C GLY A 129 18.97 7.11 8.44
N PHE A 130 18.83 6.21 7.46
CA PHE A 130 19.16 4.79 7.66
C PHE A 130 20.69 4.56 7.62
N GLY A 131 21.27 4.25 8.78
CA GLY A 131 22.72 4.02 8.91
C GLY A 131 23.55 5.31 8.95
N ARG A 132 22.91 6.48 8.89
CA ARG A 132 23.55 7.79 8.87
C ARG A 132 22.62 8.88 9.42
N VAL A 133 23.15 10.09 9.63
CA VAL A 133 22.32 11.25 9.99
C VAL A 133 21.48 11.66 8.78
N SER A 134 20.19 11.95 9.00
CA SER A 134 19.30 12.47 7.96
C SER A 134 19.77 13.87 7.54
N ASP A 135 19.86 14.08 6.22
CA ASP A 135 20.22 15.36 5.61
C ASP A 135 19.39 15.54 4.34
N CYS A 136 18.34 16.34 4.45
CA CYS A 136 17.45 16.60 3.33
C CYS A 136 18.17 17.35 2.19
N THR A 137 19.12 18.23 2.49
CA THR A 137 19.80 19.02 1.45
C THR A 137 20.63 18.12 0.53
N MET A 138 21.32 17.14 1.11
CA MET A 138 22.03 16.11 0.35
C MET A 138 21.06 15.18 -0.37
N ALA A 139 19.94 14.79 0.26
CA ALA A 139 18.91 13.99 -0.42
C ALA A 139 18.39 14.70 -1.68
N ARG A 140 18.03 15.99 -1.58
CA ARG A 140 17.59 16.83 -2.70
C ARG A 140 18.63 16.88 -3.80
N TYR A 141 19.91 17.08 -3.46
CA TYR A 141 20.99 17.08 -4.44
C TYR A 141 21.04 15.79 -5.27
N TYR A 142 21.00 14.61 -4.63
CA TYR A 142 21.03 13.34 -5.36
C TYR A 142 19.74 13.09 -6.16
N TYR A 143 18.58 13.42 -5.62
CA TYR A 143 17.29 13.25 -6.30
C TYR A 143 17.11 14.20 -7.51
N SER A 144 17.61 15.43 -7.41
CA SER A 144 17.67 16.38 -8.53
C SER A 144 18.57 15.84 -9.65
N ARG A 145 19.76 15.35 -9.28
CA ARG A 145 20.66 14.68 -10.23
C ARG A 145 20.00 13.48 -10.93
N LEU A 146 19.28 12.62 -10.19
CA LEU A 146 18.53 11.50 -10.77
C LEU A 146 17.46 11.97 -11.75
N SER A 147 16.72 13.03 -11.41
CA SER A 147 15.64 13.55 -12.26
C SER A 147 16.17 14.04 -13.60
N HIS A 148 17.31 14.74 -13.60
CA HIS A 148 17.99 15.14 -14.84
C HIS A 148 18.50 13.94 -15.65
N LEU A 149 19.08 12.92 -14.99
CA LEU A 149 19.51 11.69 -15.66
C LEU A 149 18.33 10.97 -16.32
N GLY A 150 17.20 10.84 -15.62
CA GLY A 150 15.98 10.23 -16.14
C GLY A 150 15.43 10.97 -17.36
N MET A 151 15.37 12.31 -17.30
CA MET A 151 14.88 13.10 -18.44
C MET A 151 15.84 13.05 -19.64
N ARG A 152 17.14 13.05 -19.40
CA ARG A 152 18.15 12.86 -20.45
C ARG A 152 18.00 11.51 -21.14
N TYR A 153 17.82 10.44 -20.37
CA TYR A 153 17.58 9.10 -20.90
C TYR A 153 16.35 9.04 -21.80
N LEU A 154 15.24 9.69 -21.41
CA LEU A 154 14.04 9.76 -22.25
C LEU A 154 14.30 10.49 -23.57
N SER A 155 14.99 11.63 -23.52
CA SER A 155 15.28 12.44 -24.70
C SER A 155 16.23 11.75 -25.66
N GLU A 156 17.27 11.06 -25.16
CA GLU A 156 18.26 10.36 -25.99
C GLU A 156 17.66 9.14 -26.71
N ASN A 157 16.70 8.46 -26.06
CA ASN A 157 16.05 7.26 -26.61
C ASN A 157 14.71 7.54 -27.30
N ASN A 158 14.30 8.81 -27.44
CA ASN A 158 12.99 9.21 -27.99
C ASN A 158 11.79 8.49 -27.33
N ILE A 159 11.88 8.22 -26.02
CA ILE A 159 10.84 7.52 -25.28
C ILE A 159 9.78 8.52 -24.83
N VAL A 160 8.54 8.30 -25.25
CA VAL A 160 7.38 9.06 -24.77
C VAL A 160 6.81 8.38 -23.55
N LEU A 161 6.67 9.13 -22.46
CA LEU A 161 5.98 8.64 -21.27
C LEU A 161 4.49 8.46 -21.55
N ASP A 162 4.02 7.22 -21.48
CA ASP A 162 2.60 6.89 -21.44
C ASP A 162 2.19 6.59 -19.99
N ASP A 163 1.23 7.35 -19.48
CA ASP A 163 0.72 7.19 -18.11
C ASP A 163 0.05 5.81 -17.89
N HIS A 164 -0.22 5.08 -18.97
CA HIS A 164 -0.87 3.77 -18.96
C HIS A 164 0.08 2.57 -19.08
N ASP A 165 1.40 2.76 -19.06
CA ASP A 165 2.32 1.61 -18.99
C ASP A 165 2.09 0.78 -17.71
N VAL A 166 2.34 -0.54 -17.79
CA VAL A 166 2.28 -1.42 -16.61
C VAL A 166 3.55 -1.20 -15.79
N LEU A 167 3.35 -0.77 -14.54
CA LEU A 167 4.38 -0.53 -13.53
C LEU A 167 4.40 -1.71 -12.55
N TYR A 168 5.59 -2.25 -12.27
CA TYR A 168 5.83 -3.39 -11.37
C TYR A 168 6.22 -2.95 -9.95
N ASN A 169 6.17 -1.64 -9.65
CA ASN A 169 6.20 -1.09 -8.30
C ASN A 169 4.89 -1.38 -7.55
N ILE A 170 4.65 -2.67 -7.31
CA ILE A 170 3.48 -3.21 -6.63
C ILE A 170 3.91 -4.09 -5.46
N ARG A 171 3.00 -4.28 -4.51
CA ARG A 171 3.20 -5.20 -3.38
C ARG A 171 2.67 -6.58 -3.75
N LEU A 172 3.52 -7.60 -3.63
CA LEU A 172 3.14 -8.99 -3.91
C LEU A 172 1.93 -9.47 -3.09
N VAL A 173 1.79 -8.96 -1.88
CA VAL A 173 0.71 -9.32 -0.94
C VAL A 173 -0.66 -8.82 -1.40
N ASP A 174 -0.72 -7.79 -2.24
CA ASP A 174 -1.98 -7.18 -2.66
C ASP A 174 -2.79 -8.12 -3.59
N PHE A 175 -2.12 -9.03 -4.30
CA PHE A 175 -2.80 -10.12 -5.03
C PHE A 175 -3.61 -11.06 -4.10
N LYS A 176 -3.25 -11.12 -2.81
CA LYS A 176 -3.99 -11.84 -1.77
C LYS A 176 -4.87 -10.93 -0.91
N GLY A 177 -5.00 -9.65 -1.28
CA GLY A 177 -5.74 -8.65 -0.53
C GLY A 177 -4.94 -7.94 0.57
N GLY A 178 -3.60 -7.95 0.49
CA GLY A 178 -2.71 -7.24 1.41
C GLY A 178 -2.06 -8.15 2.46
N LEU A 179 -1.27 -7.57 3.38
CA LEU A 179 -0.55 -8.31 4.43
C LEU A 179 -1.48 -9.13 5.34
N TYR A 180 -2.69 -8.61 5.60
CA TYR A 180 -3.71 -9.26 6.44
C TYR A 180 -4.90 -9.81 5.64
N GLY A 181 -4.89 -9.66 4.32
CA GLY A 181 -5.97 -10.08 3.43
C GLY A 181 -7.09 -9.04 3.24
N PRO A 182 -8.02 -9.29 2.31
CA PRO A 182 -8.80 -8.25 1.61
C PRO A 182 -9.80 -7.47 2.47
N LYS A 183 -10.07 -7.93 3.69
CA LYS A 183 -11.03 -7.30 4.60
C LYS A 183 -10.38 -6.65 5.82
N LEU A 184 -9.09 -6.92 6.06
CA LEU A 184 -8.38 -6.51 7.28
C LEU A 184 -7.19 -5.61 6.98
N SER A 185 -6.53 -5.80 5.83
CA SER A 185 -5.51 -4.86 5.37
C SER A 185 -6.14 -3.49 5.11
N GLU A 186 -5.51 -2.47 5.67
CA GLU A 186 -5.99 -1.08 5.61
C GLU A 186 -5.33 -0.30 4.49
N SER A 187 -4.08 -0.67 4.18
CA SER A 187 -3.33 -0.05 3.10
C SER A 187 -4.00 -0.29 1.75
N GLU A 188 -4.05 0.74 0.91
CA GLU A 188 -4.69 0.64 -0.40
C GLU A 188 -3.94 -0.33 -1.32
N SER A 189 -4.68 -1.12 -2.09
CA SER A 189 -4.08 -2.06 -3.03
C SER A 189 -3.29 -1.32 -4.10
N THR A 190 -1.99 -1.61 -4.18
CA THR A 190 -1.08 -1.06 -5.20
C THR A 190 -1.22 -1.75 -6.55
N VAL A 191 -1.83 -2.94 -6.58
CA VAL A 191 -2.19 -3.62 -7.81
C VAL A 191 -3.32 -2.85 -8.46
N PHE A 192 -3.01 -2.15 -9.55
CA PHE A 192 -4.00 -1.59 -10.43
C PHE A 192 -4.76 -2.74 -11.08
N LYS A 193 -5.96 -3.05 -10.58
CA LYS A 193 -6.85 -4.00 -11.24
C LYS A 193 -7.33 -3.38 -12.54
N ARG A 194 -6.58 -3.59 -13.61
CA ARG A 194 -7.03 -3.34 -15.00
C ARG A 194 -7.91 -4.48 -15.51
N SER A 195 -8.56 -5.21 -14.61
CA SER A 195 -9.38 -6.34 -14.98
C SER A 195 -10.63 -5.81 -15.69
N PHE A 196 -10.63 -5.95 -17.01
CA PHE A 196 -11.77 -5.72 -17.86
C PHE A 196 -13.00 -6.52 -17.40
N ALA A 197 -12.80 -7.68 -16.74
CA ALA A 197 -13.88 -8.43 -16.10
C ALA A 197 -14.59 -7.64 -14.99
N SER A 198 -13.88 -6.79 -14.24
CA SER A 198 -14.50 -5.91 -13.22
C SER A 198 -15.41 -4.88 -13.87
N TYR A 199 -14.99 -4.28 -14.99
CA TYR A 199 -15.82 -3.34 -15.74
C TYR A 199 -17.03 -4.05 -16.38
N LYS A 200 -16.82 -5.23 -16.96
CA LYS A 200 -17.90 -6.08 -17.49
C LYS A 200 -18.92 -6.43 -16.41
N HIS A 201 -18.46 -6.77 -15.21
CA HIS A 201 -19.33 -6.97 -14.04
C HIS A 201 -20.11 -5.70 -13.68
N SER A 202 -19.47 -4.51 -13.72
CA SER A 202 -20.18 -3.24 -13.47
C SER A 202 -21.28 -2.94 -14.50
N PHE A 203 -21.11 -3.29 -15.77
CA PHE A 203 -22.18 -3.15 -16.76
C PHE A 203 -23.35 -4.11 -16.47
N THR A 204 -23.04 -5.38 -16.13
CA THR A 204 -24.08 -6.36 -15.73
C THR A 204 -24.82 -5.97 -14.44
N GLU A 205 -24.14 -5.39 -13.45
CA GLU A 205 -24.74 -4.97 -12.18
C GLU A 205 -25.64 -3.74 -12.32
N ASN A 206 -25.36 -2.85 -13.29
CA ASN A 206 -26.16 -1.67 -13.58
C ASN A 206 -27.35 -1.94 -14.53
N ASN A 207 -27.67 -3.22 -14.81
CA ASN A 207 -28.70 -3.63 -15.77
C ASN A 207 -28.52 -3.01 -17.17
N LEU A 208 -27.28 -2.67 -17.57
CA LEU A 208 -26.96 -2.30 -18.94
C LEU A 208 -26.65 -3.57 -19.71
N ASP A 209 -27.37 -3.83 -20.80
CA ASP A 209 -27.09 -4.99 -21.63
C ASP A 209 -25.78 -4.75 -22.41
N ILE A 210 -24.75 -5.55 -22.11
CA ILE A 210 -23.46 -5.50 -22.81
C ILE A 210 -23.65 -5.80 -24.30
N HIS A 211 -24.68 -6.58 -24.66
CA HIS A 211 -25.00 -6.86 -26.06
C HIS A 211 -25.55 -5.65 -26.82
N GLU A 212 -26.03 -4.62 -26.13
CA GLU A 212 -26.40 -3.33 -26.74
C GLU A 212 -25.18 -2.41 -26.97
N HIS A 213 -24.01 -2.74 -26.39
CA HIS A 213 -22.80 -1.91 -26.38
C HIS A 213 -21.53 -2.68 -26.78
N GLU A 214 -21.57 -3.37 -27.92
CA GLU A 214 -20.45 -4.18 -28.44
C GLU A 214 -19.11 -3.43 -28.57
N TYR A 215 -19.11 -2.11 -28.76
CA TYR A 215 -17.89 -1.29 -28.86
C TYR A 215 -17.09 -1.24 -27.55
N VAL A 216 -17.76 -1.45 -26.41
CA VAL A 216 -17.13 -1.54 -25.09
C VAL A 216 -16.15 -2.71 -25.07
N ASP A 217 -16.61 -3.88 -25.52
CA ASP A 217 -15.81 -5.11 -25.56
C ASP A 217 -14.59 -4.92 -26.48
N TYR A 218 -14.78 -4.37 -27.68
CA TYR A 218 -13.67 -4.08 -28.59
C TYR A 218 -12.65 -3.11 -27.99
N PHE A 219 -13.11 -2.01 -27.39
CA PHE A 219 -12.23 -1.01 -26.81
C PHE A 219 -11.37 -1.60 -25.69
N PHE A 220 -11.97 -2.27 -24.73
CA PHE A 220 -11.22 -2.82 -23.61
C PHE A 220 -10.35 -4.02 -24.00
N ASN A 221 -10.80 -4.90 -24.88
CA ASN A 221 -9.94 -5.96 -25.43
C ASN A 221 -8.72 -5.37 -26.14
N SER A 222 -8.90 -4.30 -26.93
CA SER A 222 -7.80 -3.62 -27.60
C SER A 222 -6.82 -2.98 -26.60
N LEU A 223 -7.32 -2.36 -25.51
CA LEU A 223 -6.49 -1.82 -24.44
C LEU A 223 -5.70 -2.90 -23.69
N GLU A 224 -6.33 -4.04 -23.41
CA GLU A 224 -5.70 -5.17 -22.73
C GLU A 224 -4.53 -5.71 -23.55
N TYR A 225 -4.69 -5.92 -24.86
CA TYR A 225 -3.58 -6.32 -25.73
C TYR A 225 -2.54 -5.20 -25.89
N TYR A 226 -2.97 -3.93 -25.93
CA TYR A 226 -2.08 -2.79 -26.17
C TYR A 226 -1.14 -2.51 -24.99
N TYR A 227 -1.68 -2.52 -23.77
CA TYR A 227 -0.92 -2.23 -22.56
C TYR A 227 -0.38 -3.50 -21.89
N GLY A 228 -1.08 -4.63 -22.06
CA GLY A 228 -0.86 -5.83 -21.25
C GLY A 228 -1.41 -5.68 -19.83
N ASP A 229 -1.27 -6.76 -19.09
CA ASP A 229 -1.49 -6.82 -17.65
C ASP A 229 -0.29 -7.53 -17.00
N TYR A 230 -0.27 -7.66 -15.67
CA TYR A 230 0.80 -8.36 -14.95
C TYR A 230 0.99 -9.82 -15.43
N PHE A 231 -0.08 -10.48 -15.85
CA PHE A 231 -0.07 -11.87 -16.30
C PHE A 231 -0.23 -12.03 -17.82
N ILE A 232 -0.67 -10.96 -18.49
CA ILE A 232 -0.98 -10.97 -19.92
C ILE A 232 0.06 -10.13 -20.65
N GLU A 233 0.81 -10.77 -21.52
CA GLU A 233 1.86 -10.08 -22.28
C GLU A 233 1.26 -9.12 -23.31
N LYS A 234 1.93 -7.99 -23.47
CA LYS A 234 1.61 -6.96 -24.46
C LYS A 234 1.73 -7.53 -25.87
N ASN A 235 0.68 -7.39 -26.67
CA ASN A 235 0.64 -7.80 -28.07
C ASN A 235 0.07 -6.67 -28.94
N GLN A 236 0.97 -5.88 -29.53
CA GLN A 236 0.59 -4.69 -30.30
C GLN A 236 -0.06 -5.02 -31.65
N THR A 237 0.30 -6.12 -32.31
CA THR A 237 -0.31 -6.47 -33.60
C THR A 237 -1.76 -6.87 -33.40
N LYS A 238 -2.03 -7.73 -32.41
CA LYS A 238 -3.40 -8.13 -32.07
C LYS A 238 -4.23 -6.95 -31.56
N ALA A 239 -3.63 -6.06 -30.76
CA ALA A 239 -4.30 -4.84 -30.33
C ALA A 239 -4.74 -3.97 -31.51
N PHE A 240 -3.89 -3.87 -32.54
CA PHE A 240 -4.20 -3.11 -33.75
C PHE A 240 -5.36 -3.72 -34.52
N GLU A 241 -5.34 -5.04 -34.73
CA GLU A 241 -6.41 -5.77 -35.43
C GLU A 241 -7.77 -5.55 -34.75
N VAL A 242 -7.83 -5.73 -33.42
CA VAL A 242 -9.08 -5.54 -32.65
C VAL A 242 -9.54 -4.09 -32.67
N ALA A 243 -8.62 -3.12 -32.54
CA ALA A 243 -8.97 -1.70 -32.64
C ALA A 243 -9.47 -1.34 -34.06
N GLN A 244 -8.87 -1.92 -35.10
CA GLN A 244 -9.29 -1.72 -36.49
C GLN A 244 -10.68 -2.29 -36.74
N GLU A 245 -11.00 -3.46 -36.20
CA GLU A 245 -12.35 -4.05 -36.25
C GLU A 245 -13.39 -3.11 -35.61
N CYS A 246 -13.08 -2.54 -34.43
CA CYS A 246 -13.94 -1.54 -33.76
C CYS A 246 -14.25 -0.35 -34.69
N VAL A 247 -13.21 0.21 -35.31
CA VAL A 247 -13.33 1.38 -36.20
C VAL A 247 -14.09 1.03 -37.49
N ASN A 248 -13.83 -0.13 -38.09
CA ASN A 248 -14.50 -0.59 -39.30
C ASN A 248 -15.99 -0.85 -39.07
N LEU A 249 -16.34 -1.46 -37.94
CA LEU A 249 -17.72 -1.69 -37.54
C LEU A 249 -18.49 -0.38 -37.36
N ALA A 250 -17.88 0.59 -36.66
CA ALA A 250 -18.46 1.92 -36.47
C ALA A 250 -18.64 2.66 -37.81
N LYS A 251 -17.64 2.59 -38.70
CA LYS A 251 -17.72 3.18 -40.05
C LYS A 251 -18.82 2.54 -40.88
N HIS A 252 -19.00 1.22 -40.81
CA HIS A 252 -20.04 0.52 -41.56
C HIS A 252 -21.44 0.93 -41.09
N ARG A 253 -21.66 1.02 -39.77
CA ARG A 253 -22.98 1.33 -39.20
C ARG A 253 -23.33 2.82 -39.27
N TYR A 254 -22.41 3.70 -38.92
CA TYR A 254 -22.66 5.13 -38.71
C TYR A 254 -21.95 6.04 -39.70
N GLY A 255 -21.00 5.53 -40.51
CA GLY A 255 -20.21 6.36 -41.42
C GLY A 255 -21.05 7.08 -42.48
N ARG A 256 -22.15 6.46 -42.95
CA ARG A 256 -23.06 7.09 -43.93
C ARG A 256 -23.90 8.23 -43.33
N SER A 257 -24.26 8.14 -42.05
CA SER A 257 -24.99 9.20 -41.35
C SER A 257 -24.06 10.29 -40.81
N GLY A 258 -22.74 10.20 -41.05
CA GLY A 258 -21.76 11.10 -40.45
C GLY A 258 -21.77 11.01 -38.92
N TYR A 259 -22.11 9.83 -38.37
CA TYR A 259 -22.26 9.60 -36.92
C TYR A 259 -23.35 10.45 -36.25
N MET A 260 -24.35 10.88 -37.02
CA MET A 260 -25.60 11.42 -36.47
C MET A 260 -26.43 10.27 -35.86
N HIS A 261 -26.99 10.49 -34.66
CA HIS A 261 -27.82 9.54 -33.89
C HIS A 261 -27.10 8.34 -33.24
N VAL A 262 -25.84 8.50 -32.83
CA VAL A 262 -25.14 7.51 -31.98
C VAL A 262 -25.50 7.74 -30.51
N ASN A 263 -25.77 6.68 -29.76
CA ASN A 263 -25.98 6.74 -28.32
C ASN A 263 -24.72 7.30 -27.61
N ASP A 264 -24.87 8.01 -26.49
CA ASP A 264 -23.74 8.70 -25.84
C ASP A 264 -22.66 7.73 -25.36
N ILE A 265 -23.05 6.53 -24.90
CA ILE A 265 -22.11 5.46 -24.50
C ILE A 265 -21.28 5.00 -25.72
N ASP A 266 -21.96 4.59 -26.81
CA ASP A 266 -21.28 4.15 -28.03
C ASP A 266 -20.40 5.25 -28.61
N ARG A 267 -20.85 6.50 -28.58
CA ARG A 267 -20.11 7.67 -29.04
C ARG A 267 -18.79 7.82 -28.29
N PHE A 268 -18.78 7.59 -26.98
CA PHE A 268 -17.57 7.62 -26.16
C PHE A 268 -16.59 6.51 -26.56
N PHE A 269 -17.05 5.25 -26.63
CA PHE A 269 -16.18 4.11 -26.93
C PHE A 269 -15.70 4.08 -28.39
N ILE A 270 -16.55 4.45 -29.35
CA ILE A 270 -16.15 4.59 -30.76
C ILE A 270 -15.07 5.66 -30.89
N SER A 271 -15.24 6.82 -30.25
CA SER A 271 -14.24 7.88 -30.25
C SER A 271 -12.91 7.38 -29.69
N ASN A 272 -12.93 6.68 -28.55
CA ASN A 272 -11.69 6.19 -27.94
C ASN A 272 -11.04 5.04 -28.71
N CYS A 273 -11.82 4.14 -29.32
CA CYS A 273 -11.32 3.15 -30.28
C CYS A 273 -10.59 3.84 -31.45
N GLN A 274 -11.18 4.88 -32.02
CA GLN A 274 -10.58 5.65 -33.12
C GLN A 274 -9.29 6.35 -32.69
N VAL A 275 -9.25 6.93 -31.47
CA VAL A 275 -8.03 7.53 -30.91
C VAL A 275 -6.96 6.47 -30.70
N LEU A 276 -7.29 5.30 -30.13
CA LEU A 276 -6.32 4.23 -29.91
C LEU A 276 -5.77 3.69 -31.23
N TYR A 277 -6.64 3.41 -32.21
CA TYR A 277 -6.23 3.00 -33.55
C TYR A 277 -5.31 4.05 -34.22
N ALA A 278 -5.70 5.33 -34.18
CA ALA A 278 -4.91 6.43 -34.73
C ALA A 278 -3.58 6.60 -33.98
N LYS A 279 -3.55 6.41 -32.66
CA LYS A 279 -2.34 6.43 -31.84
C LYS A 279 -1.38 5.32 -32.25
N MET A 280 -1.87 4.14 -32.58
CA MET A 280 -1.03 3.03 -33.08
C MET A 280 -0.42 3.34 -34.43
N LEU A 281 -1.18 3.93 -35.36
CA LEU A 281 -0.66 4.42 -36.66
C LEU A 281 0.35 5.56 -36.49
N PHE A 282 0.10 6.45 -35.53
CA PHE A 282 0.96 7.60 -35.24
C PHE A 282 2.34 7.18 -34.73
N TYR A 283 2.40 6.20 -33.80
CA TYR A 283 3.67 5.71 -33.26
C TYR A 283 4.28 4.53 -34.04
N GLY A 284 3.52 3.90 -34.95
CA GLY A 284 3.94 2.67 -35.61
C GLY A 284 3.94 1.45 -34.67
N HIS A 285 3.03 1.40 -33.69
CA HIS A 285 2.94 0.29 -32.75
C HIS A 285 2.22 -0.90 -33.39
N GLY A 286 2.97 -1.93 -33.75
CA GLY A 286 2.44 -3.13 -34.41
C GLY A 286 2.12 -2.95 -35.89
N VAL A 287 2.33 -1.76 -36.46
CA VAL A 287 2.05 -1.40 -37.86
C VAL A 287 3.06 -0.36 -38.37
N GLU A 288 3.11 -0.16 -39.70
CA GLU A 288 3.91 0.92 -40.27
C GLU A 288 3.33 2.30 -39.90
N GLN A 289 4.23 3.24 -39.62
CA GLN A 289 3.84 4.59 -39.22
C GLN A 289 3.15 5.35 -40.35
N ASN A 290 1.96 5.91 -40.07
CA ASN A 290 1.17 6.66 -41.05
C ASN A 290 0.45 7.85 -40.40
N TYR A 291 1.07 9.04 -40.52
CA TYR A 291 0.53 10.27 -39.93
C TYR A 291 -0.75 10.77 -40.61
N ASP A 292 -0.88 10.60 -41.93
CA ASP A 292 -2.03 11.09 -42.69
C ASP A 292 -3.30 10.32 -42.33
N GLU A 293 -3.18 9.00 -42.18
CA GLU A 293 -4.29 8.17 -41.72
C GLU A 293 -4.62 8.44 -40.26
N ALA A 294 -3.61 8.58 -39.39
CA ALA A 294 -3.80 8.95 -38.00
C ALA A 294 -4.55 10.30 -37.87
N TYR A 295 -4.17 11.31 -38.64
CA TYR A 295 -4.81 12.63 -38.65
C TYR A 295 -6.31 12.55 -38.99
N LYS A 296 -6.65 11.76 -40.01
CA LYS A 296 -8.06 11.55 -40.41
C LYS A 296 -8.88 10.98 -39.26
N TRP A 297 -8.36 9.93 -38.60
CA TRP A 297 -9.09 9.28 -37.51
C TRP A 297 -9.14 10.11 -36.24
N PHE A 298 -8.08 10.82 -35.86
CA PHE A 298 -8.14 11.79 -34.77
C PHE A 298 -9.15 12.90 -35.04
N SER A 299 -9.24 13.40 -36.28
CA SER A 299 -10.21 14.43 -36.66
C SER A 299 -11.65 13.93 -36.59
N VAL A 300 -11.90 12.66 -36.93
CA VAL A 300 -13.21 12.02 -36.81
C VAL A 300 -13.57 11.83 -35.33
N ALA A 301 -12.65 11.29 -34.53
CA ALA A 301 -12.83 11.12 -33.09
C ALA A 301 -13.11 12.45 -32.38
N ALA A 302 -12.39 13.51 -32.73
CA ALA A 302 -12.56 14.85 -32.17
C ALA A 302 -13.92 15.51 -32.47
N LYS A 303 -14.63 15.06 -33.52
CA LYS A 303 -15.97 15.54 -33.87
C LYS A 303 -17.08 14.76 -33.17
N ILE A 304 -16.84 13.48 -32.91
CA ILE A 304 -17.84 12.56 -32.39
C ILE A 304 -17.76 12.47 -30.88
N GLY A 305 -16.56 12.44 -30.30
CA GLY A 305 -16.34 12.19 -28.88
C GLY A 305 -16.97 13.23 -27.96
N ILE A 306 -17.44 12.77 -26.79
CA ILE A 306 -18.03 13.63 -25.76
C ILE A 306 -16.95 14.45 -25.06
N GLN A 307 -15.77 13.87 -24.80
CA GLN A 307 -14.59 14.53 -24.24
C GLN A 307 -13.30 14.04 -24.91
N PRO A 308 -13.04 14.37 -26.20
CA PRO A 308 -11.94 13.81 -26.96
C PRO A 308 -10.62 14.56 -26.68
N THR A 309 -10.21 14.60 -25.42
CA THR A 309 -8.99 15.30 -24.95
C THR A 309 -7.74 14.80 -25.66
N GLU A 310 -7.57 13.48 -25.74
CA GLU A 310 -6.43 12.85 -26.42
C GLU A 310 -6.42 13.16 -27.91
N ALA A 311 -7.56 13.13 -28.59
CA ALA A 311 -7.64 13.44 -30.02
C ALA A 311 -7.14 14.86 -30.31
N TYR A 312 -7.57 15.86 -29.53
CA TYR A 312 -7.08 17.23 -29.69
C TYR A 312 -5.58 17.37 -29.37
N ASN A 313 -5.08 16.65 -28.35
CA ASN A 313 -3.64 16.64 -28.07
C ASN A 313 -2.84 16.07 -29.25
N TYR A 314 -3.26 14.95 -29.82
CA TYR A 314 -2.56 14.34 -30.96
C TYR A 314 -2.67 15.16 -32.25
N LEU A 315 -3.83 15.78 -32.52
CA LEU A 315 -3.97 16.73 -33.64
C LEU A 315 -3.01 17.91 -33.50
N GLY A 316 -2.93 18.49 -32.29
CA GLY A 316 -1.96 19.56 -32.02
C GLY A 316 -0.52 19.10 -32.20
N GLN A 317 -0.21 17.86 -31.79
CA GLN A 317 1.13 17.29 -31.95
C GLN A 317 1.50 17.06 -33.41
N ILE A 318 0.57 16.56 -34.24
CA ILE A 318 0.79 16.39 -35.70
C ILE A 318 1.11 17.74 -36.34
N HIS A 319 0.32 18.77 -36.07
CA HIS A 319 0.57 20.12 -36.59
C HIS A 319 1.87 20.73 -36.09
N GLN A 320 2.33 20.35 -34.90
CA GLN A 320 3.59 20.81 -34.33
C GLN A 320 4.83 20.14 -34.97
N MET A 321 4.68 18.93 -35.53
CA MET A 321 5.77 18.19 -36.18
C MET A 321 5.84 18.42 -37.69
N ALA A 322 4.80 19.00 -38.29
CA ALA A 322 4.80 19.35 -39.71
C ALA A 322 6.03 20.23 -40.04
N PRO A 323 6.66 20.06 -41.22
CA PRO A 323 7.88 20.78 -41.58
C PRO A 323 7.66 22.28 -41.39
N LEU A 324 8.54 22.90 -40.60
CA LEU A 324 8.50 24.25 -40.02
C LEU A 324 8.52 25.39 -41.06
N THR A 325 7.73 25.31 -42.13
CA THR A 325 7.73 26.30 -43.20
C THR A 325 6.68 27.40 -43.06
N GLU A 326 5.68 27.31 -42.18
CA GLU A 326 4.79 28.46 -41.93
C GLU A 326 4.34 28.58 -40.46
N ASN A 327 4.48 29.79 -39.90
CA ASN A 327 3.96 30.21 -38.58
C ASN A 327 2.46 29.90 -38.38
N ALA A 328 1.71 29.68 -39.46
CA ALA A 328 0.28 29.35 -39.44
C ALA A 328 -0.01 27.98 -38.81
N GLU A 329 0.85 26.97 -39.00
CA GLU A 329 0.61 25.61 -38.48
C GLU A 329 0.88 25.50 -36.97
N SER A 330 1.82 26.31 -36.46
CA SER A 330 2.07 26.45 -35.02
C SER A 330 0.88 27.08 -34.27
N LEU A 331 0.20 28.04 -34.89
CA LEU A 331 -1.03 28.64 -34.34
C LEU A 331 -2.20 27.64 -34.32
N GLN A 332 -2.31 26.79 -35.35
CA GLN A 332 -3.31 25.72 -35.38
C GLN A 332 -3.05 24.69 -34.27
N ALA A 333 -1.80 24.31 -34.02
CA ALA A 333 -1.44 23.40 -32.93
C ALA A 333 -1.87 23.96 -31.56
N LEU A 334 -1.58 25.23 -31.28
CA LEU A 334 -2.02 25.91 -30.06
C LEU A 334 -3.56 25.92 -29.94
N SER A 335 -4.28 26.16 -31.04
CA SER A 335 -5.75 26.16 -31.02
C SER A 335 -6.35 24.80 -30.60
N PHE A 336 -5.71 23.69 -31.00
CA PHE A 336 -6.13 22.35 -30.59
C PHE A 336 -5.78 22.10 -29.12
N TYR A 337 -4.60 22.50 -28.66
CA TYR A 337 -4.25 22.38 -27.25
C TYR A 337 -5.16 23.24 -26.35
N GLU A 338 -5.59 24.42 -26.78
CA GLU A 338 -6.56 25.23 -26.05
C GLU A 338 -7.93 24.55 -25.93
N LYS A 339 -8.38 23.86 -26.99
CA LYS A 339 -9.59 23.03 -26.93
C LYS A 339 -9.43 21.90 -25.91
N ALA A 340 -8.27 21.24 -25.89
CA ALA A 340 -7.96 20.21 -24.90
C ALA A 340 -7.90 20.78 -23.47
N LEU A 341 -7.33 21.97 -23.29
CA LEU A 341 -7.23 22.66 -21.99
C LEU A 341 -8.62 23.03 -21.45
N LYS A 342 -9.55 23.48 -22.30
CA LYS A 342 -10.95 23.73 -21.90
C LYS A 342 -11.63 22.48 -21.36
N LEU A 343 -11.21 21.31 -21.83
CA LEU A 343 -11.64 20.00 -21.34
C LEU A 343 -10.76 19.48 -20.17
N LYS A 344 -9.97 20.35 -19.53
CA LYS A 344 -9.08 20.04 -18.38
C LYS A 344 -8.00 18.99 -18.68
N SER A 345 -7.54 18.89 -19.92
CA SER A 345 -6.44 18.00 -20.32
C SER A 345 -5.09 18.48 -19.75
N ALA A 346 -4.47 17.68 -18.86
CA ALA A 346 -3.14 17.95 -18.32
C ALA A 346 -2.05 17.98 -19.41
N ARG A 347 -2.14 17.06 -20.39
CA ARG A 347 -1.20 17.02 -21.52
C ARG A 347 -1.35 18.22 -22.46
N GLY A 348 -2.58 18.71 -22.63
CA GLY A 348 -2.86 19.94 -23.37
C GLY A 348 -2.27 21.18 -22.68
N ALA A 349 -2.44 21.28 -21.36
CA ALA A 349 -1.83 22.32 -20.53
C ALA A 349 -0.29 22.32 -20.66
N LEU A 350 0.32 21.14 -20.55
CA LEU A 350 1.76 20.96 -20.70
C LEU A 350 2.26 21.41 -22.09
N ASN A 351 1.58 21.00 -23.17
CA ASN A 351 1.99 21.35 -24.52
C ASN A 351 1.94 22.87 -24.78
N ILE A 352 0.92 23.57 -24.25
CA ILE A 352 0.85 25.03 -24.28
C ILE A 352 2.01 25.64 -23.50
N ALA A 353 2.27 25.14 -22.28
CA ALA A 353 3.36 25.63 -21.46
C ALA A 353 4.74 25.44 -22.14
N LYS A 354 4.98 24.27 -22.75
CA LYS A 354 6.19 23.99 -23.54
C LYS A 354 6.34 24.95 -24.72
N ALA A 355 5.26 25.28 -25.42
CA ALA A 355 5.28 26.25 -26.49
C ALA A 355 5.64 27.66 -25.97
N GLY A 356 5.08 28.08 -24.83
CA GLY A 356 5.42 29.34 -24.17
C GLY A 356 6.88 29.42 -23.73
N ILE A 357 7.42 28.34 -23.15
CA ILE A 357 8.84 28.25 -22.75
C ILE A 357 9.79 28.36 -23.96
N ARG A 358 9.42 27.73 -25.09
CA ARG A 358 10.21 27.83 -26.33
C ARG A 358 10.23 29.25 -26.90
N GLN A 359 9.14 30.00 -26.76
CA GLN A 359 9.08 31.41 -27.20
C GLN A 359 9.89 32.35 -26.31
N SER A 360 10.16 31.95 -25.06
CA SER A 360 10.92 32.76 -24.09
C SER A 360 12.39 32.34 -23.98
N ASP A 361 12.94 31.64 -24.97
CA ASP A 361 14.32 31.11 -24.98
C ASP A 361 14.69 30.32 -23.71
N GLY A 362 13.70 29.65 -23.09
CA GLY A 362 13.88 28.88 -21.86
C GLY A 362 13.81 29.66 -20.54
N ASN A 363 13.84 31.00 -20.55
CA ASN A 363 13.64 31.81 -19.34
C ASN A 363 12.23 32.39 -19.27
N ILE A 364 11.38 31.78 -18.43
CA ILE A 364 9.97 32.16 -18.35
C ILE A 364 9.75 33.55 -17.76
N LEU A 365 10.68 34.07 -16.94
CA LEU A 365 10.52 35.37 -16.27
C LEU A 365 10.50 36.54 -17.27
N ASN A 366 11.02 36.32 -18.48
CA ASN A 366 11.01 37.30 -19.57
C ASN A 366 9.71 37.26 -20.38
N SER A 367 8.87 36.24 -20.18
CA SER A 367 7.61 36.07 -20.90
C SER A 367 6.51 36.90 -20.28
N LYS A 368 5.65 37.48 -21.13
CA LYS A 368 4.41 38.13 -20.66
C LYS A 368 3.40 37.12 -20.11
N ASP A 369 3.54 35.84 -20.47
CA ASP A 369 2.67 34.75 -20.04
C ASP A 369 3.27 33.92 -18.90
N ALA A 370 4.25 34.45 -18.15
CA ALA A 370 4.99 33.71 -17.13
C ALA A 370 4.06 33.09 -16.06
N ASP A 371 3.11 33.87 -15.52
CA ASP A 371 2.12 33.41 -14.54
C ASP A 371 1.27 32.25 -15.08
N LYS A 372 0.88 32.35 -16.36
CA LYS A 372 0.07 31.34 -17.05
C LYS A 372 0.87 30.06 -17.27
N ILE A 373 2.13 30.15 -17.68
CA ILE A 373 3.00 28.99 -17.87
C ILE A 373 3.23 28.26 -16.54
N HIS A 374 3.53 29.01 -15.48
CA HIS A 374 3.75 28.47 -14.14
C HIS A 374 2.51 27.72 -13.63
N THR A 375 1.33 28.34 -13.73
CA THR A 375 0.06 27.71 -13.30
C THR A 375 -0.28 26.47 -14.11
N LEU A 376 -0.12 26.49 -15.43
CA LEU A 376 -0.39 25.33 -16.29
C LEU A 376 0.52 24.13 -15.97
N ILE A 377 1.82 24.35 -15.73
CA ILE A 377 2.76 23.28 -15.37
C ILE A 377 2.44 22.73 -14.00
N LYS A 378 2.19 23.60 -13.02
CA LYS A 378 1.76 23.21 -11.69
C LYS A 378 0.54 22.30 -11.78
N ASP A 379 -0.54 22.76 -12.40
CA ASP A 379 -1.78 22.00 -12.50
C ASP A 379 -1.60 20.68 -13.27
N ALA A 380 -0.80 20.66 -14.34
CA ALA A 380 -0.48 19.45 -15.07
C ALA A 380 0.33 18.43 -14.23
N ALA A 381 1.27 18.91 -13.41
CA ALA A 381 2.04 18.08 -12.49
C ALA A 381 1.17 17.49 -11.37
N TYR A 382 0.28 18.28 -10.76
CA TYR A 382 -0.67 17.80 -9.74
C TYR A 382 -1.70 16.82 -10.30
N ASN A 383 -2.08 16.96 -11.57
CA ASN A 383 -2.90 15.97 -12.29
C ASN A 383 -2.12 14.67 -12.63
N GLY A 384 -0.84 14.59 -12.26
CA GLY A 384 -0.04 13.37 -12.37
C GLY A 384 0.61 13.15 -13.72
N ASN A 385 0.77 14.17 -14.58
CA ASN A 385 1.54 14.02 -15.81
C ASN A 385 3.05 13.98 -15.48
N ALA A 386 3.73 12.90 -15.86
CA ALA A 386 5.12 12.67 -15.48
C ALA A 386 6.12 13.65 -16.12
N GLU A 387 5.88 14.11 -17.34
CA GLU A 387 6.74 15.12 -17.98
C GLU A 387 6.52 16.51 -17.35
N ALA A 388 5.27 16.89 -17.08
CA ALA A 388 4.96 18.13 -16.37
C ALA A 388 5.56 18.17 -14.97
N LEU A 389 5.60 17.02 -14.28
CA LEU A 389 6.23 16.88 -12.97
C LEU A 389 7.72 17.24 -13.02
N TYR A 390 8.45 16.86 -14.07
CA TYR A 390 9.85 17.27 -14.24
C TYR A 390 10.01 18.78 -14.45
N PHE A 391 9.15 19.40 -15.27
CA PHE A 391 9.19 20.86 -15.45
C PHE A 391 8.87 21.59 -14.15
N TRP A 392 7.91 21.08 -13.38
CA TRP A 392 7.59 21.59 -12.06
C TRP A 392 8.78 21.50 -11.11
N ILE A 393 9.43 20.33 -11.05
CA ILE A 393 10.67 20.13 -10.29
C ILE A 393 11.75 21.15 -10.68
N ASN A 394 11.96 21.37 -11.98
CA ASN A 394 12.95 22.35 -12.44
C ASN A 394 12.60 23.79 -12.01
N PHE A 395 11.32 24.15 -11.95
CA PHE A 395 10.89 25.45 -11.42
C PHE A 395 11.09 25.59 -9.91
N LEU A 396 11.05 24.49 -9.16
CA LEU A 396 11.38 24.47 -7.74
C LEU A 396 12.90 24.61 -7.55
N ASP A 397 13.69 23.75 -8.22
CA ASP A 397 15.15 23.72 -8.10
C ASP A 397 15.82 25.03 -8.54
N SER A 398 15.26 25.71 -9.54
CA SER A 398 15.77 27.00 -10.04
C SER A 398 15.32 28.22 -9.21
N GLY A 399 14.42 28.06 -8.24
CA GLY A 399 13.85 29.16 -7.46
C GLY A 399 12.83 30.03 -8.23
N VAL A 400 12.47 29.65 -9.46
CA VAL A 400 11.49 30.38 -10.28
C VAL A 400 10.12 30.42 -9.59
N SER A 401 9.74 29.35 -8.88
CA SER A 401 8.46 29.27 -8.16
C SER A 401 8.35 30.31 -7.04
N GLU A 402 9.47 30.75 -6.46
CA GLU A 402 9.48 31.75 -5.38
C GLU A 402 9.02 33.12 -5.89
N HIS A 403 9.32 33.45 -7.15
CA HIS A 403 8.86 34.67 -7.81
C HIS A 403 7.32 34.74 -7.88
N PHE A 404 6.67 33.57 -7.99
CA PHE A 404 5.22 33.43 -8.03
C PHE A 404 4.61 33.19 -6.64
N GLY A 405 5.39 33.39 -5.57
CA GLY A 405 4.95 33.26 -4.18
C GLY A 405 4.80 31.82 -3.68
N PHE A 406 5.40 30.84 -4.36
CA PHE A 406 5.42 29.45 -3.92
C PHE A 406 6.82 29.04 -3.48
N THR A 407 6.99 28.80 -2.17
CA THR A 407 8.21 28.21 -1.59
C THR A 407 7.90 26.79 -1.13
N ALA A 408 8.68 25.82 -1.60
CA ALA A 408 8.58 24.43 -1.15
C ALA A 408 9.57 24.16 -0.01
N SER A 409 9.17 23.33 0.94
CA SER A 409 10.13 22.76 1.88
C SER A 409 10.96 21.68 1.18
N CYS A 410 12.18 21.44 1.66
CA CYS A 410 13.07 20.43 1.10
C CYS A 410 12.40 19.03 1.02
N GLU A 411 11.60 18.66 2.02
CA GLU A 411 10.87 17.39 2.04
C GLU A 411 9.82 17.29 0.90
N VAL A 412 9.13 18.39 0.61
CA VAL A 412 8.15 18.48 -0.47
C VAL A 412 8.84 18.36 -1.84
N GLU A 413 9.96 19.05 -2.04
CA GLU A 413 10.76 18.96 -3.27
C GLU A 413 11.26 17.53 -3.52
N VAL A 414 11.85 16.91 -2.50
CA VAL A 414 12.31 15.51 -2.56
C VAL A 414 11.15 14.56 -2.88
N THR A 415 9.95 14.82 -2.34
CA THR A 415 8.76 14.02 -2.64
C THR A 415 8.39 14.08 -4.12
N PHE A 416 8.45 15.26 -4.75
CA PHE A 416 8.22 15.40 -6.19
C PHE A 416 9.26 14.63 -7.01
N HIS A 417 10.55 14.71 -6.66
CA HIS A 417 11.58 13.93 -7.33
C HIS A 417 11.38 12.42 -7.19
N ARG A 418 11.04 11.94 -5.98
CA ARG A 418 10.74 10.51 -5.75
C ARG A 418 9.57 10.06 -6.62
N ARG A 419 8.51 10.88 -6.68
CA ARG A 419 7.34 10.59 -7.52
C ARG A 419 7.69 10.55 -9.00
N PHE A 420 8.58 11.42 -9.48
CA PHE A 420 9.10 11.36 -10.85
C PHE A 420 9.90 10.08 -11.10
N GLY A 421 10.75 9.68 -10.15
CA GLY A 421 11.48 8.41 -10.20
C GLY A 421 10.56 7.18 -10.27
N GLU A 422 9.48 7.16 -9.50
CA GLU A 422 8.45 6.10 -9.55
C GLU A 422 7.76 6.01 -10.90
N ARG A 423 7.53 7.13 -11.60
CA ARG A 423 6.97 7.13 -12.96
C ARG A 423 7.97 6.62 -14.00
N LEU A 424 9.27 6.74 -13.73
CA LEU A 424 10.36 6.22 -14.54
C LEU A 424 10.89 4.86 -14.05
N GLU A 425 9.98 4.01 -13.57
CA GLU A 425 10.31 2.72 -12.98
C GLU A 425 11.17 1.84 -13.88
N LYS A 426 10.85 1.76 -15.17
CA LYS A 426 11.59 0.91 -16.13
C LYS A 426 13.09 1.27 -16.20
N PHE A 427 13.42 2.54 -15.97
CA PHE A 427 14.79 3.03 -15.99
C PHE A 427 15.47 2.91 -14.62
N PHE A 428 14.80 3.35 -13.54
CA PHE A 428 15.38 3.37 -12.19
C PHE A 428 15.31 2.04 -11.45
N TYR A 429 14.27 1.25 -11.71
CA TYR A 429 13.93 0.03 -10.97
C TYR A 429 13.65 -1.17 -11.89
N PRO A 430 14.51 -1.47 -12.88
CA PRO A 430 14.28 -2.60 -13.80
C PRO A 430 14.20 -3.96 -13.08
N HIS A 431 14.82 -4.07 -11.90
CA HIS A 431 14.81 -5.26 -11.04
C HIS A 431 13.41 -5.64 -10.55
N LEU A 432 12.44 -4.71 -10.49
CA LEU A 432 11.07 -5.01 -10.04
C LEU A 432 10.35 -5.94 -11.02
N LYS A 433 10.46 -5.67 -12.32
CA LYS A 433 9.91 -6.53 -13.36
C LYS A 433 10.55 -7.91 -13.32
N TYR A 434 11.88 -7.97 -13.28
CA TYR A 434 12.63 -9.22 -13.13
C TYR A 434 12.18 -10.02 -11.90
N ALA A 435 12.08 -9.36 -10.73
CA ALA A 435 11.67 -10.01 -9.50
C ALA A 435 10.26 -10.60 -9.61
N PHE A 436 9.33 -9.87 -10.23
CA PHE A 436 7.97 -10.33 -10.45
C PHE A 436 7.89 -11.53 -11.40
N GLU A 437 8.67 -11.52 -12.49
CA GLU A 437 8.78 -12.67 -13.40
C GLU A 437 9.33 -13.91 -12.68
N GLU A 438 10.36 -13.76 -11.84
CA GLU A 438 10.88 -14.86 -11.02
C GLU A 438 9.83 -15.40 -10.04
N VAL A 439 8.96 -14.55 -9.47
CA VAL A 439 7.81 -15.01 -8.67
C VAL A 439 6.83 -15.84 -9.51
N LYS A 440 6.54 -15.41 -10.75
CA LYS A 440 5.66 -16.14 -11.68
C LYS A 440 6.21 -17.54 -11.98
N TYR A 441 7.52 -17.67 -12.15
CA TYR A 441 8.19 -18.97 -12.35
C TYR A 441 8.40 -19.80 -11.07
N GLY A 442 8.19 -19.20 -9.89
CA GLY A 442 8.35 -19.87 -8.59
C GLY A 442 9.77 -19.81 -8.01
N ASN A 443 10.65 -18.99 -8.57
CA ASN A 443 12.03 -18.79 -8.12
C ASN A 443 12.10 -17.70 -7.03
N PHE A 444 11.57 -18.01 -5.84
CA PHE A 444 11.45 -17.01 -4.76
C PHE A 444 12.79 -16.45 -4.25
N LYS A 445 13.89 -17.21 -4.36
CA LYS A 445 15.24 -16.76 -3.96
C LYS A 445 15.72 -15.62 -4.85
N ASN A 446 15.53 -15.72 -6.17
CA ASN A 446 15.90 -14.70 -7.14
C ASN A 446 14.96 -13.49 -7.08
N ALA A 447 13.66 -13.74 -6.93
CA ALA A 447 12.68 -12.69 -6.68
C ALA A 447 13.05 -11.85 -5.46
N LEU A 448 13.45 -12.49 -4.36
CA LEU A 448 13.89 -11.79 -3.15
C LEU A 448 15.09 -10.90 -3.41
N LEU A 449 16.06 -11.29 -4.25
CA LEU A 449 17.19 -10.42 -4.62
C LEU A 449 16.71 -9.14 -5.32
N GLY A 450 15.86 -9.26 -6.33
CA GLY A 450 15.37 -8.09 -7.08
C GLY A 450 14.52 -7.16 -6.22
N TYR A 451 13.62 -7.70 -5.38
CA TYR A 451 12.86 -6.89 -4.43
C TYR A 451 13.76 -6.27 -3.35
N ALA A 452 14.77 -6.97 -2.86
CA ALA A 452 15.70 -6.43 -1.87
C ALA A 452 16.57 -5.29 -2.44
N MET A 453 16.98 -5.37 -3.70
CA MET A 453 17.68 -4.27 -4.38
C MET A 453 16.81 -3.02 -4.42
N ALA A 454 15.57 -3.15 -4.87
CA ALA A 454 14.60 -2.05 -4.87
C ALA A 454 14.26 -1.56 -3.44
N ALA A 455 14.25 -2.46 -2.46
CA ALA A 455 14.04 -2.11 -1.06
C ALA A 455 15.20 -1.27 -0.48
N GLU A 456 16.46 -1.58 -0.82
CA GLU A 456 17.61 -0.73 -0.46
C GLU A 456 17.56 0.63 -1.17
N GLN A 457 17.05 0.69 -2.41
CA GLN A 457 16.84 1.94 -3.15
C GLN A 457 15.72 2.82 -2.55
N GLY A 458 14.92 2.29 -1.62
CA GLY A 458 13.91 3.05 -0.88
C GLY A 458 12.47 2.84 -1.33
N VAL A 459 12.22 1.92 -2.26
CA VAL A 459 10.87 1.62 -2.75
C VAL A 459 10.08 0.92 -1.64
N GLU A 460 9.06 1.59 -1.10
CA GLU A 460 8.20 1.08 -0.03
C GLU A 460 7.57 -0.28 -0.39
N ASN A 461 6.97 -0.38 -1.59
CA ASN A 461 6.30 -1.60 -2.03
C ASN A 461 7.25 -2.80 -2.13
N ALA A 462 8.50 -2.54 -2.50
CA ALA A 462 9.55 -3.55 -2.54
C ALA A 462 10.02 -3.95 -1.14
N GLN A 463 10.09 -3.02 -0.18
CA GLN A 463 10.37 -3.31 1.23
C GLN A 463 9.32 -4.27 1.81
N VAL A 464 8.03 -4.00 1.58
CA VAL A 464 6.94 -4.86 2.02
C VAL A 464 7.00 -6.23 1.34
N SER A 465 7.25 -6.25 0.02
CA SER A 465 7.35 -7.51 -0.75
C SER A 465 8.54 -8.37 -0.32
N ALA A 466 9.72 -7.77 -0.12
CA ALA A 466 10.90 -8.44 0.40
C ALA A 466 10.68 -8.96 1.82
N ALA A 467 10.07 -8.15 2.70
CA ALA A 467 9.71 -8.57 4.04
C ALA A 467 8.77 -9.78 4.03
N TYR A 468 7.74 -9.77 3.18
CA TYR A 468 6.79 -10.87 3.03
C TYR A 468 7.42 -12.16 2.46
N LEU A 469 8.43 -12.03 1.57
CA LEU A 469 9.18 -13.18 1.08
C LEU A 469 10.11 -13.77 2.16
N LEU A 470 10.62 -12.94 3.07
CA LEU A 470 11.49 -13.36 4.18
C LEU A 470 10.70 -13.93 5.37
N PHE A 471 9.54 -13.35 5.68
CA PHE A 471 8.72 -13.70 6.83
C PHE A 471 7.24 -13.55 6.51
N GLN A 472 6.46 -14.59 6.84
CA GLN A 472 5.02 -14.62 6.67
C GLN A 472 4.37 -14.90 8.02
N LEU A 473 3.34 -14.12 8.36
CA LEU A 473 2.52 -14.40 9.54
C LEU A 473 1.91 -15.81 9.44
N GLU A 474 2.05 -16.58 10.51
CA GLU A 474 1.36 -17.86 10.63
C GLU A 474 -0.13 -17.61 10.90
N PRO A 475 -1.04 -18.35 10.24
CA PRO A 475 -2.45 -18.26 10.56
C PRO A 475 -2.69 -18.71 12.00
N PHE A 476 -3.66 -18.08 12.69
CA PHE A 476 -3.99 -18.36 14.08
C PHE A 476 -4.30 -19.85 14.34
N ILE A 477 -4.92 -20.51 13.36
CA ILE A 477 -5.13 -21.96 13.34
C ILE A 477 -4.19 -22.55 12.28
N PRO A 478 -3.04 -23.12 12.67
CA PRO A 478 -2.15 -23.77 11.72
C PRO A 478 -2.78 -25.07 11.23
N ILE A 479 -3.25 -25.07 9.98
CA ILE A 479 -3.69 -26.30 9.29
C ILE A 479 -2.46 -27.09 8.77
N GLN A 480 -1.29 -26.44 8.73
CA GLN A 480 -0.02 -27.00 8.24
C GLN A 480 1.07 -26.89 9.31
N ASP A 481 2.14 -27.66 9.14
CA ASP A 481 3.32 -27.60 10.01
C ASP A 481 3.89 -26.18 10.10
N LYS A 482 4.31 -25.80 11.31
CA LYS A 482 4.89 -24.47 11.58
C LYS A 482 6.11 -24.23 10.70
N LYS A 483 6.17 -23.05 10.08
CA LYS A 483 7.29 -22.69 9.21
C LYS A 483 8.46 -22.28 10.09
N ASN A 484 9.56 -23.02 10.00
CA ASN A 484 10.78 -22.64 10.69
C ASN A 484 11.53 -21.59 9.86
N PHE A 485 11.62 -20.36 10.35
CA PHE A 485 12.37 -19.28 9.70
C PHE A 485 13.74 -19.13 10.34
N ASP A 486 14.76 -18.97 9.50
CA ASP A 486 16.11 -18.64 9.95
C ASP A 486 16.14 -17.24 10.62
N LYS A 487 16.98 -17.12 11.64
CA LYS A 487 17.06 -15.91 12.48
C LYS A 487 17.45 -14.68 11.68
N ASP A 488 18.42 -14.80 10.78
CA ASP A 488 18.93 -13.66 10.00
C ASP A 488 17.89 -13.17 8.98
N ARG A 489 17.10 -14.09 8.43
CA ARG A 489 15.97 -13.76 7.55
C ARG A 489 14.88 -12.98 8.27
N VAL A 490 14.47 -13.41 9.46
CA VAL A 490 13.44 -12.70 10.25
C VAL A 490 13.94 -11.32 10.68
N ASN A 491 15.19 -11.20 11.13
CA ASN A 491 15.76 -9.89 11.47
C ASN A 491 15.81 -8.94 10.27
N MET A 492 16.12 -9.47 9.07
CA MET A 492 16.08 -8.66 7.85
C MET A 492 14.65 -8.27 7.46
N ALA A 493 13.66 -9.16 7.63
CA ALA A 493 12.26 -8.84 7.39
C ALA A 493 11.79 -7.69 8.30
N ILE A 494 12.12 -7.74 9.59
CA ILE A 494 11.83 -6.67 10.56
C ILE A 494 12.47 -5.36 10.10
N LYS A 495 13.73 -5.38 9.68
CA LYS A 495 14.42 -4.19 9.17
C LYS A 495 13.71 -3.58 7.95
N TYR A 496 13.21 -4.40 7.02
CA TYR A 496 12.43 -3.90 5.88
C TYR A 496 11.07 -3.36 6.29
N LEU A 497 10.38 -4.01 7.23
CA LEU A 497 9.12 -3.52 7.78
C LEU A 497 9.31 -2.19 8.54
N GLU A 498 10.40 -2.03 9.30
CA GLU A 498 10.74 -0.76 9.97
C GLU A 498 10.94 0.37 8.96
N ARG A 499 11.59 0.07 7.83
CA ARG A 499 11.76 1.03 6.74
C ARG A 499 10.43 1.39 6.08
N ALA A 500 9.56 0.41 5.85
CA ALA A 500 8.22 0.66 5.29
C ALA A 500 7.32 1.43 6.28
N SER A 501 7.42 1.13 7.58
CA SER A 501 6.74 1.84 8.66
C SER A 501 7.19 3.30 8.75
N ALA A 502 8.49 3.57 8.59
CA ALA A 502 9.01 4.94 8.49
C ALA A 502 8.50 5.71 7.26
N GLN A 503 8.02 5.00 6.23
CA GLN A 503 7.32 5.57 5.07
C GLN A 503 5.79 5.60 5.25
N HIS A 504 5.30 5.43 6.48
CA HIS A 504 3.88 5.45 6.86
C HIS A 504 3.03 4.30 6.30
N ASN A 505 3.63 3.14 6.01
CA ASN A 505 2.84 1.95 5.71
C ASN A 505 2.14 1.42 6.97
N LEU A 506 0.80 1.56 7.02
CA LEU A 506 -0.04 1.18 8.17
C LEU A 506 0.09 -0.31 8.50
N ASP A 507 -0.11 -1.17 7.51
CA ASP A 507 -0.12 -2.62 7.69
C ASP A 507 1.24 -3.15 8.19
N SER A 508 2.34 -2.57 7.68
CA SER A 508 3.71 -2.92 8.13
C SER A 508 3.95 -2.52 9.57
N THR A 509 3.44 -1.36 9.98
CA THR A 509 3.56 -0.86 11.36
C THR A 509 2.79 -1.77 12.35
N VAL A 510 1.58 -2.18 11.98
CA VAL A 510 0.80 -3.15 12.75
C VAL A 510 1.53 -4.50 12.82
N LEU A 511 2.09 -4.96 11.68
CA LEU A 511 2.82 -6.23 11.62
C LEU A 511 4.07 -6.25 12.51
N LEU A 512 4.80 -5.14 12.60
CA LEU A 512 5.90 -5.01 13.57
C LEU A 512 5.39 -5.17 15.00
N GLY A 513 4.26 -4.53 15.33
CA GLY A 513 3.59 -4.71 16.62
C GLY A 513 3.29 -6.18 16.90
N ASP A 514 2.69 -6.89 15.94
CA ASP A 514 2.34 -8.31 16.04
C ASP A 514 3.58 -9.20 16.24
N ILE A 515 4.67 -8.94 15.52
CA ILE A 515 5.93 -9.68 15.65
C ILE A 515 6.47 -9.60 17.08
N TYR A 516 6.48 -8.40 17.70
CA TYR A 516 6.95 -8.22 19.07
C TYR A 516 5.92 -8.68 20.12
N PHE A 517 4.63 -8.60 19.80
CA PHE A 517 3.55 -9.02 20.69
C PHE A 517 3.51 -10.54 20.87
N TYR A 518 3.59 -11.30 19.77
CA TYR A 518 3.59 -12.77 19.82
C TYR A 518 4.98 -13.36 20.04
N GLY A 519 6.03 -12.64 19.65
CA GLY A 519 7.39 -13.16 19.58
C GLY A 519 7.54 -14.23 18.48
N VAL A 520 8.77 -14.39 17.99
CA VAL A 520 9.08 -15.38 16.96
C VAL A 520 10.10 -16.37 17.51
N LYS A 521 9.61 -17.54 17.91
CA LYS A 521 10.45 -18.58 18.56
C LYS A 521 11.61 -19.04 17.68
N SER A 522 11.39 -19.22 16.37
CA SER A 522 12.43 -19.67 15.44
C SER A 522 13.62 -18.72 15.33
N ALA A 523 13.37 -17.41 15.49
CA ALA A 523 14.38 -16.37 15.41
C ALA A 523 14.94 -15.93 16.78
N ASN A 524 14.54 -16.61 17.87
CA ASN A 524 14.84 -16.20 19.24
C ASN A 524 14.39 -14.76 19.57
N ILE A 525 13.28 -14.32 18.98
CA ILE A 525 12.65 -13.04 19.29
C ILE A 525 11.66 -13.27 20.42
N SER A 526 12.00 -12.79 21.61
CA SER A 526 11.13 -12.86 22.77
C SER A 526 9.98 -11.87 22.66
N VAL A 527 8.87 -12.20 23.33
CA VAL A 527 7.73 -11.29 23.50
C VAL A 527 8.19 -10.01 24.19
N ASP A 528 7.91 -8.86 23.56
CA ASP A 528 8.23 -7.52 24.07
C ASP A 528 7.00 -6.61 23.92
N TYR A 529 6.17 -6.58 24.96
CA TYR A 529 4.95 -5.79 24.98
C TYR A 529 5.22 -4.27 24.92
N ASN A 530 6.38 -3.78 25.38
CA ASN A 530 6.67 -2.35 25.36
C ASN A 530 6.93 -1.88 23.92
N LYS A 531 7.67 -2.67 23.14
CA LYS A 531 7.87 -2.40 21.71
C LYS A 531 6.57 -2.53 20.92
N ALA A 532 5.82 -3.61 21.16
CA ALA A 532 4.52 -3.79 20.52
C ALA A 532 3.57 -2.62 20.78
N PHE A 533 3.52 -2.15 22.03
CA PHE A 533 2.76 -0.96 22.42
C PHE A 533 3.20 0.29 21.66
N ALA A 534 4.51 0.50 21.51
CA ALA A 534 5.03 1.63 20.75
C ALA A 534 4.58 1.60 19.28
N TYR A 535 4.68 0.44 18.61
CA TYR A 535 4.25 0.29 17.21
C TYR A 535 2.74 0.40 17.03
N TYR A 536 1.93 -0.17 17.92
CA TYR A 536 0.47 0.02 17.84
C TYR A 536 0.07 1.46 18.13
N ASN A 537 0.79 2.16 19.00
CA ASN A 537 0.58 3.58 19.24
C ASN A 537 0.96 4.43 18.00
N THR A 538 2.04 4.11 17.30
CA THR A 538 2.36 4.78 16.03
C THR A 538 1.30 4.49 14.96
N ALA A 539 0.86 3.23 14.83
CA ALA A 539 -0.23 2.88 13.91
C ALA A 539 -1.54 3.62 14.25
N ALA A 540 -1.89 3.73 15.55
CA ALA A 540 -3.06 4.47 15.99
C ALA A 540 -2.97 5.98 15.70
N LYS A 541 -1.76 6.58 15.83
CA LYS A 541 -1.51 7.98 15.44
C LYS A 541 -1.69 8.19 13.94
N ASP A 542 -1.25 7.23 13.14
CA ASP A 542 -1.41 7.22 11.68
C ASP A 542 -2.84 6.81 11.26
N SER A 543 -3.80 6.85 12.19
CA SER A 543 -5.23 6.58 11.95
C SER A 543 -5.55 5.14 11.50
N SER A 544 -4.74 4.16 11.91
CA SER A 544 -5.03 2.74 11.70
C SER A 544 -6.14 2.24 12.63
N SER A 545 -7.20 1.66 12.08
CA SER A 545 -8.29 1.05 12.85
C SER A 545 -7.81 -0.22 13.56
N HIS A 546 -6.99 -1.02 12.89
CA HIS A 546 -6.36 -2.23 13.40
C HIS A 546 -5.36 -1.88 14.52
N GLY A 547 -4.51 -0.87 14.32
CA GLY A 547 -3.62 -0.36 15.35
C GLY A 547 -4.36 0.09 16.61
N CYS A 548 -5.47 0.84 16.45
CA CYS A 548 -6.32 1.23 17.57
C CYS A 548 -6.95 0.03 18.28
N PHE A 549 -7.40 -0.99 17.55
CA PHE A 549 -7.97 -2.21 18.15
C PHE A 549 -6.93 -2.95 18.99
N ASN A 550 -5.72 -3.16 18.46
CA ASN A 550 -4.64 -3.84 19.17
C ASN A 550 -4.17 -3.03 20.39
N LEU A 551 -4.12 -1.71 20.28
CA LEU A 551 -3.80 -0.84 21.42
C LEU A 551 -4.88 -0.90 22.51
N GLY A 552 -6.17 -0.91 22.12
CA GLY A 552 -7.28 -1.11 23.05
C GLY A 552 -7.20 -2.45 23.77
N TYR A 553 -6.79 -3.51 23.06
CA TYR A 553 -6.50 -4.82 23.65
C TYR A 553 -5.37 -4.76 24.68
N MET A 554 -4.26 -4.08 24.36
CA MET A 554 -3.15 -3.91 25.31
C MET A 554 -3.56 -3.20 26.60
N TYR A 555 -4.40 -2.16 26.50
CA TYR A 555 -4.95 -1.47 27.69
C TYR A 555 -5.93 -2.34 28.49
N GLU A 556 -6.76 -3.15 27.83
CA GLU A 556 -7.73 -4.04 28.49
C GLU A 556 -7.02 -5.11 29.36
N TYR A 557 -5.85 -5.57 28.94
CA TYR A 557 -5.08 -6.59 29.65
C TYR A 557 -3.89 -6.03 30.44
N GLY A 558 -3.63 -4.73 30.36
CA GLY A 558 -2.48 -4.10 31.02
C GLY A 558 -1.13 -4.56 30.47
N LEU A 559 -1.05 -4.91 29.18
CA LEU A 559 0.17 -5.38 28.53
C LEU A 559 0.93 -4.18 27.94
N GLY A 560 2.03 -3.73 28.57
CA GLY A 560 2.89 -2.67 28.02
C GLY A 560 2.73 -1.23 28.55
N PRO A 561 1.55 -0.74 29.03
CA PRO A 561 1.45 0.58 29.65
C PRO A 561 2.42 0.75 30.82
N VAL A 562 2.78 1.99 31.13
CA VAL A 562 3.59 2.31 32.31
C VAL A 562 2.88 1.73 33.55
N ASN A 563 3.52 0.73 34.18
CA ASN A 563 3.05 -0.09 35.33
C ASN A 563 2.24 -1.36 35.01
N ASN A 564 2.08 -1.76 33.75
CA ASN A 564 1.28 -2.92 33.34
C ASN A 564 -0.13 -2.93 33.97
N SER A 565 -0.69 -1.74 34.18
CA SER A 565 -1.99 -1.57 34.80
C SER A 565 -3.10 -1.62 33.76
N VAL A 566 -4.16 -2.36 34.06
CA VAL A 566 -5.36 -2.41 33.24
C VAL A 566 -6.07 -1.06 33.27
N ASP A 567 -6.36 -0.50 32.10
CA ASP A 567 -7.14 0.73 31.94
C ASP A 567 -8.32 0.50 30.98
N TYR A 568 -9.48 0.21 31.57
CA TYR A 568 -10.70 -0.04 30.81
C TYR A 568 -11.24 1.21 30.09
N PHE A 569 -10.95 2.42 30.58
CA PHE A 569 -11.44 3.65 29.95
C PHE A 569 -10.67 3.93 28.67
N MET A 570 -9.35 3.81 28.72
CA MET A 570 -8.50 3.92 27.55
C MET A 570 -8.80 2.79 26.55
N ALA A 571 -8.97 1.55 27.03
CA ALA A 571 -9.36 0.44 26.16
C ALA A 571 -10.67 0.73 25.39
N LYS A 572 -11.71 1.22 26.10
CA LYS A 572 -12.98 1.60 25.45
C LYS A 572 -12.76 2.68 24.40
N ARG A 573 -12.02 3.74 24.75
CA ARG A 573 -11.73 4.85 23.84
C ARG A 573 -11.06 4.38 22.56
N TYR A 574 -10.05 3.51 22.65
CA TYR A 574 -9.37 3.00 21.46
C TYR A 574 -10.24 2.03 20.64
N TYR A 575 -11.11 1.25 21.27
CA TYR A 575 -12.10 0.45 20.56
C TYR A 575 -13.15 1.32 19.85
N ASP A 576 -13.65 2.37 20.50
CA ASP A 576 -14.57 3.34 19.91
C ASP A 576 -13.90 4.08 18.72
N ASN A 577 -12.64 4.50 18.87
CA ASN A 577 -11.84 5.10 17.78
C ASN A 577 -11.63 4.12 16.61
N SER A 578 -11.30 2.86 16.91
CA SER A 578 -11.14 1.81 15.89
C SER A 578 -12.43 1.64 15.08
N LEU A 579 -13.59 1.64 15.74
CA LEU A 579 -14.90 1.55 15.11
C LEU A 579 -15.17 2.76 14.19
N GLN A 580 -14.87 3.97 14.67
CA GLN A 580 -15.05 5.20 13.90
C GLN A 580 -14.17 5.22 12.65
N LEU A 581 -12.87 4.96 12.78
CA LEU A 581 -11.93 4.91 11.66
C LEU A 581 -12.37 3.88 10.61
N LYS A 582 -12.89 2.74 11.07
CA LYS A 582 -13.41 1.69 10.20
C LYS A 582 -14.68 2.11 9.45
N ARG A 583 -15.55 2.90 10.08
CA ARG A 583 -16.75 3.50 9.42
C ARG A 583 -16.34 4.57 8.41
N VAL A 584 -15.44 5.48 8.78
CA VAL A 584 -14.93 6.53 7.88
C VAL A 584 -14.22 5.92 6.66
N SER A 585 -13.40 4.89 6.85
CA SER A 585 -12.77 4.17 5.74
C SER A 585 -13.80 3.49 4.83
N ALA A 586 -14.95 3.07 5.37
CA ALA A 586 -16.06 2.55 4.57
C ALA A 586 -16.73 3.64 3.71
N GLU A 587 -16.94 4.81 4.31
CA GLU A 587 -17.58 5.96 3.66
C GLU A 587 -16.68 6.59 2.58
N SER A 588 -15.38 6.71 2.83
CA SER A 588 -14.42 7.24 1.85
C SER A 588 -14.25 6.32 0.64
N LYS A 589 -14.49 5.01 0.82
CA LYS A 589 -14.45 3.99 -0.24
C LYS A 589 -15.81 3.79 -0.91
N SER A 590 -16.73 4.75 -0.81
CA SER A 590 -18.08 4.72 -1.41
C SER A 590 -18.11 4.85 -2.94
N ASP A 591 -17.09 4.35 -3.63
CA ASP A 591 -17.22 3.87 -5.00
C ASP A 591 -17.92 2.51 -4.95
N LEU A 592 -19.25 2.52 -5.14
CA LEU A 592 -20.25 1.50 -5.55
C LEU A 592 -20.06 -0.03 -5.27
N LEU A 593 -18.96 -0.51 -4.70
CA LEU A 593 -18.43 -1.86 -4.96
C LEU A 593 -17.66 -2.48 -3.77
N MET A 594 -18.08 -2.21 -2.53
CA MET A 594 -17.46 -2.83 -1.35
C MET A 594 -18.48 -3.40 -0.34
N PRO A 595 -18.19 -4.57 0.26
CA PRO A 595 -19.07 -5.22 1.22
C PRO A 595 -19.19 -4.41 2.51
N LYS A 596 -20.37 -4.44 3.14
CA LYS A 596 -20.62 -3.90 4.49
C LYS A 596 -19.44 -4.23 5.41
N VAL A 597 -18.80 -3.19 5.94
CA VAL A 597 -17.58 -3.35 6.72
C VAL A 597 -17.88 -4.11 8.01
N ASN A 598 -17.10 -5.17 8.27
CA ASN A 598 -17.32 -6.03 9.43
C ASN A 598 -16.84 -5.36 10.72
N THR A 599 -17.76 -4.75 11.46
CA THR A 599 -17.54 -4.12 12.77
C THR A 599 -17.79 -5.07 13.94
N VAL A 600 -18.27 -6.29 13.67
CA VAL A 600 -18.63 -7.28 14.70
C VAL A 600 -17.49 -7.57 15.69
N PRO A 601 -16.22 -7.75 15.27
CA PRO A 601 -15.14 -8.03 16.23
C PRO A 601 -14.91 -6.89 17.23
N ILE A 602 -15.03 -5.64 16.78
CA ILE A 602 -14.87 -4.45 17.63
C ILE A 602 -16.03 -4.35 18.62
N ASN A 603 -17.25 -4.55 18.14
CA ASN A 603 -18.45 -4.54 19.00
C ASN A 603 -18.43 -5.70 20.02
N LEU A 604 -17.90 -6.88 19.65
CA LEU A 604 -17.71 -7.99 20.56
C LEU A 604 -16.64 -7.69 21.63
N ALA A 605 -15.55 -7.01 21.26
CA ALA A 605 -14.55 -6.55 22.22
C ALA A 605 -15.12 -5.52 23.20
N LEU A 606 -15.91 -4.56 22.72
CA LEU A 606 -16.64 -3.61 23.58
C LEU A 606 -17.63 -4.31 24.52
N LEU A 607 -18.37 -5.31 24.03
CA LEU A 607 -19.24 -6.16 24.86
C LEU A 607 -18.44 -6.89 25.94
N ARG A 608 -17.33 -7.53 25.56
CA ARG A 608 -16.42 -8.21 26.49
C ARG A 608 -15.91 -7.26 27.57
N LEU A 609 -15.49 -6.06 27.19
CA LEU A 609 -15.01 -5.02 28.09
C LEU A 609 -16.09 -4.63 29.11
N ARG A 610 -17.33 -4.41 28.65
CA ARG A 610 -18.49 -4.10 29.51
C ARG A 610 -18.77 -5.23 30.50
N LEU A 611 -18.70 -6.49 30.06
CA LEU A 611 -18.86 -7.66 30.93
C LEU A 611 -17.75 -7.74 31.99
N LYS A 612 -16.48 -7.59 31.60
CA LYS A 612 -15.34 -7.57 32.54
C LYS A 612 -15.51 -6.48 33.61
N PHE A 613 -15.93 -5.28 33.21
CA PHE A 613 -16.20 -4.20 34.15
C PHE A 613 -17.31 -4.54 35.15
N LEU A 614 -18.39 -5.20 34.71
CA LEU A 614 -19.47 -5.65 35.59
C LEU A 614 -19.01 -6.67 36.63
N PHE A 615 -18.15 -7.61 36.24
CA PHE A 615 -17.64 -8.65 37.15
C PHE A 615 -16.56 -8.13 38.11
N ASN A 616 -15.64 -7.26 37.66
CA ASN A 616 -14.61 -6.69 38.54
C ASN A 616 -15.14 -5.70 39.58
N LYS A 617 -16.31 -5.08 39.35
CA LYS A 617 -16.93 -4.20 40.36
C LYS A 617 -17.40 -4.96 41.62
N LYS A 618 -17.65 -6.28 41.53
CA LYS A 618 -17.98 -7.11 42.71
C LYS A 618 -16.80 -7.26 43.67
N GLU A 619 -15.57 -7.34 43.17
CA GLU A 619 -14.37 -7.34 44.01
C GLU A 619 -14.10 -5.98 44.63
N TYR A 620 -14.28 -4.89 43.86
CA TYR A 620 -14.12 -3.53 44.39
C TYR A 620 -15.19 -3.18 45.45
N SER A 621 -16.41 -3.72 45.32
CA SER A 621 -17.48 -3.56 46.31
C SER A 621 -17.27 -4.36 47.61
N ARG A 622 -16.41 -5.38 47.62
CA ARG A 622 -16.07 -6.14 48.84
C ARG A 622 -15.11 -5.38 49.76
N GLN A 623 -14.33 -4.42 49.25
CA GLN A 623 -13.43 -3.58 50.05
C GLN A 623 -14.07 -2.30 50.61
N LYS A 624 -15.26 -1.92 50.13
CA LYS A 624 -15.99 -0.74 50.62
C LYS A 624 -17.33 -1.15 51.22
N SER A 625 -17.26 -1.78 52.40
CA SER A 625 -18.42 -1.91 53.27
C SER A 625 -18.71 -0.56 53.93
N ASN A 626 -19.73 0.12 53.43
CA ASN A 626 -20.86 0.71 54.18
C ASN A 626 -21.36 1.97 53.48
N ASN A 627 -22.67 1.95 53.23
CA ASN A 627 -23.52 3.04 52.76
C ASN A 627 -23.18 3.59 51.38
N ASP A 628 -23.71 2.91 50.35
CA ASP A 628 -24.67 3.55 49.45
C ASP A 628 -25.30 2.49 48.54
N ASN A 629 -26.61 2.24 48.74
CA ASN A 629 -27.44 1.38 47.90
C ASN A 629 -27.74 2.05 46.55
N ASN A 630 -26.70 2.35 45.77
CA ASN A 630 -26.85 2.75 44.37
C ASN A 630 -26.66 1.52 43.49
N GLY A 631 -27.78 0.84 43.24
CA GLY A 631 -27.87 -0.37 42.43
C GLY A 631 -27.31 -0.21 41.00
N TRP A 632 -26.86 -1.33 40.43
CA TRP A 632 -26.15 -1.43 39.14
C TRP A 632 -26.83 -0.71 37.96
N LEU A 633 -28.15 -0.57 37.97
CA LEU A 633 -28.96 0.14 36.96
C LEU A 633 -28.66 1.65 36.86
N SER A 634 -28.29 2.32 37.96
CA SER A 634 -28.02 3.76 37.94
C SER A 634 -26.66 4.10 37.32
N ALA A 635 -25.69 3.20 37.46
CA ALA A 635 -24.40 3.29 36.78
C ALA A 635 -24.51 2.94 35.29
N PHE A 636 -25.41 2.01 34.94
CA PHE A 636 -25.71 1.68 33.54
C PHE A 636 -26.34 2.87 32.80
N ARG A 637 -27.26 3.61 33.45
CA ARG A 637 -27.78 4.88 32.92
C ARG A 637 -26.69 5.96 32.76
N LYS A 638 -25.67 6.00 33.62
CA LYS A 638 -24.57 6.97 33.50
C LYS A 638 -23.59 6.67 32.36
N LEU A 639 -23.54 5.42 31.88
CA LEU A 639 -22.74 5.03 30.71
C LEU A 639 -23.49 5.25 29.38
N GLY A 640 -24.82 5.34 29.42
CA GLY A 640 -25.67 5.68 28.26
C GLY A 640 -26.33 7.06 28.36
N ALA A 641 -25.88 7.94 29.27
CA ALA A 641 -26.40 9.31 29.38
C ALA A 641 -25.39 10.32 28.86
N ASN A 642 -25.80 11.04 27.82
CA ASN A 642 -25.13 12.22 27.28
C ASN A 642 -24.80 13.22 28.41
N SER A 643 -23.54 13.67 28.47
CA SER A 643 -23.14 14.78 29.32
C SER A 643 -23.65 16.10 28.73
N LYS A 644 -24.85 16.52 29.13
CA LYS A 644 -25.22 17.93 29.19
C LYS A 644 -25.45 18.32 30.65
N GLU A 645 -24.74 19.38 31.03
CA GLU A 645 -24.90 20.21 32.23
C GLU A 645 -24.60 19.58 33.61
N LYS A 646 -23.52 20.07 34.22
CA LYS A 646 -23.61 20.77 35.52
C LYS A 646 -22.31 21.51 35.83
N GLU A 647 -22.30 22.77 35.44
CA GLU A 647 -21.42 23.78 36.00
C GLU A 647 -22.13 24.39 37.22
N SER A 648 -21.51 24.28 38.40
CA SER A 648 -21.40 25.33 39.42
C SER A 648 -21.28 24.79 40.86
N ARG A 649 -20.27 25.36 41.53
CA ARG A 649 -20.09 25.62 42.98
C ARG A 649 -19.03 24.80 43.74
N ASN A 650 -17.96 25.56 44.04
CA ASN A 650 -17.16 25.64 45.26
C ASN A 650 -15.76 25.00 45.28
N LEU A 651 -14.80 25.80 44.80
CA LEU A 651 -13.61 26.33 45.52
C LEU A 651 -13.20 25.60 46.82
N ASP A 652 -12.29 24.63 46.70
CA ASP A 652 -11.08 24.42 47.54
C ASP A 652 -10.40 23.07 47.22
N ALA A 653 -9.91 22.92 45.98
CA ALA A 653 -9.18 21.71 45.55
C ALA A 653 -8.01 22.01 44.60
N THR A 654 -7.47 23.23 44.65
CA THR A 654 -6.59 23.79 43.62
C THR A 654 -5.14 23.30 43.66
N GLU A 655 -4.71 22.59 44.71
CA GLU A 655 -3.35 22.01 44.77
C GLU A 655 -3.30 20.52 44.41
N LYS A 656 -4.34 19.73 44.73
CA LYS A 656 -4.39 18.31 44.36
C LYS A 656 -4.67 18.13 42.87
N ALA A 657 -5.53 18.97 42.29
CA ALA A 657 -5.81 19.01 40.86
C ALA A 657 -4.59 19.42 40.01
N LYS A 658 -3.65 20.22 40.54
CA LYS A 658 -2.40 20.57 39.81
C LYS A 658 -1.42 19.40 39.71
N ARG A 659 -1.34 18.54 40.72
CA ARG A 659 -0.51 17.31 40.66
C ARG A 659 -1.13 16.23 39.77
N ASP A 660 -2.45 16.11 39.76
CA ASP A 660 -3.15 15.14 38.90
C ASP A 660 -3.25 15.63 37.44
N ASN A 661 -3.37 16.94 37.20
CA ASN A 661 -3.30 17.53 35.85
C ASN A 661 -1.89 17.46 35.23
N ALA A 662 -0.82 17.52 36.02
CA ALA A 662 0.53 17.35 35.51
C ALA A 662 0.80 15.92 34.97
N LYS A 663 0.04 14.91 35.43
CA LYS A 663 0.07 13.55 34.88
C LYS A 663 -0.84 13.37 33.66
N ALA A 664 -1.93 14.14 33.57
CA ALA A 664 -2.89 14.05 32.46
C ALA A 664 -2.50 14.88 31.23
N GLN A 665 -1.66 15.92 31.38
CA GLN A 665 -1.25 16.82 30.28
C GLN A 665 -0.10 16.30 29.40
N ALA A 666 0.47 15.13 29.66
CA ALA A 666 1.53 14.56 28.81
C ALA A 666 1.01 13.88 27.53
N HIS A 667 -0.30 13.71 27.35
CA HIS A 667 -0.87 12.90 26.26
C HIS A 667 -2.15 13.47 25.62
N HIS A 668 -2.36 14.79 25.63
CA HIS A 668 -3.60 15.37 25.11
C HIS A 668 -3.35 16.47 24.06
N GLU A 669 -3.24 16.07 22.80
CA GLU A 669 -3.67 16.87 21.65
C GLU A 669 -4.69 16.03 20.87
N GLY A 670 -5.89 16.58 20.65
CA GLY A 670 -6.97 15.89 19.94
C GLY A 670 -8.35 16.43 20.32
N SER A 671 -9.02 16.97 19.32
CA SER A 671 -10.20 17.86 19.31
C SER A 671 -11.50 17.29 19.89
N SER A 672 -12.35 18.21 20.36
CA SER A 672 -13.72 17.96 20.83
C SER A 672 -14.71 17.90 19.67
N TYR A 673 -15.40 16.78 19.47
CA TYR A 673 -16.63 16.74 18.66
C TYR A 673 -17.69 15.85 19.29
N PHE A 674 -18.90 16.41 19.36
CA PHE A 674 -20.12 15.78 19.85
C PHE A 674 -20.75 14.95 18.74
N VAL A 675 -21.15 13.70 19.03
CA VAL A 675 -22.01 12.89 18.18
C VAL A 675 -23.13 12.32 19.06
N ASP A 676 -24.38 12.48 18.63
CA ASP A 676 -25.54 11.83 19.24
C ASP A 676 -25.48 10.32 18.92
N GLU A 677 -25.41 9.46 19.95
CA GLU A 677 -25.35 8.00 19.80
C GLU A 677 -26.76 7.39 19.63
N GLU A 678 -26.95 6.67 18.51
CA GLU A 678 -28.09 5.78 18.26
C GLU A 678 -27.76 4.38 18.81
N TYR A 679 -28.72 3.69 19.46
CA TYR A 679 -28.50 2.38 20.10
C TYR A 679 -27.96 1.34 19.10
N ASP A 680 -26.75 0.81 19.34
CA ASP A 680 -26.11 -0.18 18.45
C ASP A 680 -26.58 -1.61 18.79
N THR A 681 -26.49 -2.52 17.82
CA THR A 681 -26.65 -3.98 17.94
C THR A 681 -25.96 -4.60 19.16
N GLY A 682 -24.82 -4.05 19.59
CA GLY A 682 -24.14 -4.45 20.82
C GLY A 682 -24.96 -4.19 22.08
N ASP A 683 -25.71 -3.08 22.14
CA ASP A 683 -26.57 -2.75 23.28
C ASP A 683 -27.75 -3.74 23.39
N TYR A 684 -28.30 -4.16 22.25
CA TYR A 684 -29.33 -5.19 22.21
C TYR A 684 -28.82 -6.57 22.65
N LEU A 685 -27.59 -6.94 22.29
CA LEU A 685 -26.98 -8.18 22.78
C LEU A 685 -26.69 -8.15 24.28
N VAL A 686 -26.21 -7.01 24.81
CA VAL A 686 -26.06 -6.82 26.27
C VAL A 686 -27.41 -6.99 26.97
N LEU A 687 -28.46 -6.31 26.47
CA LEU A 687 -29.81 -6.41 27.03
C LEU A 687 -30.33 -7.85 26.97
N PHE A 688 -30.09 -8.56 25.86
CA PHE A 688 -30.45 -9.96 25.71
C PHE A 688 -29.74 -10.85 26.72
N PHE A 689 -28.40 -10.84 26.79
CA PHE A 689 -27.65 -11.70 27.72
C PHE A 689 -27.88 -11.33 29.20
N THR A 690 -28.03 -10.05 29.52
CA THR A 690 -28.39 -9.63 30.88
C THR A 690 -29.80 -10.08 31.24
N SER A 691 -30.78 -9.95 30.33
CA SER A 691 -32.15 -10.47 30.55
C SER A 691 -32.15 -11.98 30.76
N MET A 692 -31.37 -12.72 29.97
CA MET A 692 -31.28 -14.18 30.06
C MET A 692 -30.63 -14.62 31.39
N PHE A 693 -29.58 -13.91 31.85
CA PHE A 693 -28.98 -14.15 33.15
C PHE A 693 -29.96 -13.91 34.30
N PHE A 694 -30.73 -12.80 34.27
CA PHE A 694 -31.76 -12.52 35.27
C PHE A 694 -32.90 -13.53 35.22
N LEU A 695 -33.27 -14.02 34.03
CA LEU A 695 -34.30 -15.04 33.85
C LEU A 695 -33.86 -16.38 34.47
N VAL A 696 -32.62 -16.80 34.24
CA VAL A 696 -32.03 -18.00 34.89
C VAL A 696 -31.96 -17.83 36.41
N PHE A 697 -31.54 -16.66 36.89
CA PHE A 697 -31.48 -16.38 38.32
C PHE A 697 -32.86 -16.39 38.98
N LEU A 698 -33.87 -15.81 38.30
CA LEU A 698 -35.27 -15.80 38.75
C LEU A 698 -35.84 -17.22 38.79
N ILE A 699 -35.59 -18.05 37.77
CA ILE A 699 -35.98 -19.46 37.75
C ILE A 699 -35.32 -20.24 38.90
N GLN A 700 -34.02 -20.06 39.14
CA GLN A 700 -33.33 -20.69 40.26
C GLN A 700 -33.90 -20.25 41.62
N ASN A 701 -34.28 -18.97 41.76
CA ASN A 701 -34.82 -18.46 43.01
C ASN A 701 -36.26 -18.95 43.25
N ILE A 702 -37.10 -19.02 42.21
CA ILE A 702 -38.43 -19.64 42.26
C ILE A 702 -38.31 -21.12 42.63
N TYR A 703 -37.38 -21.86 42.03
CA TYR A 703 -37.14 -23.26 42.35
C TYR A 703 -36.76 -23.46 43.84
N ARG A 704 -35.88 -22.61 44.37
CA ARG A 704 -35.54 -22.62 45.81
C ARG A 704 -36.75 -22.28 46.69
N HIS A 705 -37.60 -21.35 46.27
CA HIS A 705 -38.79 -20.94 47.02
C HIS A 705 -39.86 -22.04 47.04
N VAL A 706 -40.07 -22.73 45.92
CA VAL A 706 -40.97 -23.89 45.81
C VAL A 706 -40.46 -25.05 46.67
N ARG A 707 -39.13 -25.29 46.71
CA ARG A 707 -38.54 -26.32 47.57
C ARG A 707 -38.74 -26.02 49.06
N ARG A 708 -38.69 -24.76 49.48
CA ARG A 708 -39.00 -24.33 50.86
C ARG A 708 -40.49 -24.49 51.22
N LEU A 709 -41.40 -24.28 50.26
CA LEU A 709 -42.84 -24.54 50.45
C LEU A 709 -43.15 -26.04 50.53
N GLY A 710 -42.40 -26.88 49.81
CA GLY A 710 -42.46 -28.33 49.95
C GLY A 710 -42.01 -28.83 51.34
N GLN A 711 -41.01 -28.19 51.95
CA GLN A 711 -40.56 -28.54 53.31
C GLN A 711 -41.53 -28.07 54.41
N ARG A 712 -42.30 -26.98 54.21
CA ARG A 712 -43.38 -26.61 55.15
C ARG A 712 -44.54 -27.60 55.12
N ARG A 713 -44.87 -28.16 53.96
CA ARG A 713 -45.92 -29.19 53.84
C ARG A 713 -45.53 -30.56 54.44
N ASN A 714 -44.23 -30.84 54.53
CA ASN A 714 -43.72 -32.05 55.19
C ASN A 714 -43.47 -31.87 56.70
N ASN A 715 -43.39 -30.64 57.22
CA ASN A 715 -43.20 -30.39 58.65
C ASN A 715 -44.52 -30.40 59.45
N ASP A 716 -45.68 -30.22 58.81
CA ASP A 716 -47.00 -30.41 59.46
C ASP A 716 -47.38 -31.91 59.62
N GLN A 717 -46.54 -32.84 59.15
CA GLN A 717 -46.68 -34.29 59.36
C GLN A 717 -45.59 -34.89 60.25
N LEU A 718 -44.70 -34.06 60.83
CA LEU A 718 -43.59 -34.49 61.68
C LEU A 718 -43.51 -33.65 62.97
N GLU A 719 -44.65 -33.34 63.58
CA GLU A 719 -44.76 -33.07 65.02
C GLU A 719 -45.31 -34.32 65.72
N ASN A 720 -44.47 -35.35 65.80
CA ASN A 720 -44.51 -36.33 66.89
C ASN A 720 -43.18 -37.08 66.95
N GLN A 721 -42.52 -36.93 68.11
CA GLN A 721 -41.33 -37.64 68.59
C GLN A 721 -39.95 -36.95 68.36
N ASN A 722 -39.65 -36.06 69.31
CA ASN A 722 -38.43 -35.91 70.11
C ASN A 722 -37.05 -35.58 69.46
N GLN A 723 -36.61 -34.34 69.78
CA GLN A 723 -35.24 -33.78 69.88
C GLN A 723 -34.48 -34.29 71.15
N PRO A 724 -33.20 -33.91 71.43
CA PRO A 724 -32.15 -33.27 70.59
C PRO A 724 -30.74 -33.92 70.73
N ASP A 725 -29.78 -33.61 69.83
CA ASP A 725 -28.59 -32.81 70.21
C ASP A 725 -27.66 -32.46 69.04
N ARG A 726 -27.05 -31.28 69.19
CA ARG A 726 -26.35 -30.44 68.19
C ARG A 726 -24.91 -30.88 67.93
N ASN A 727 -24.41 -30.67 66.70
CA ASN A 727 -23.51 -29.54 66.42
C ASN A 727 -23.13 -29.45 64.92
N GLU A 728 -23.40 -28.27 64.37
CA GLU A 728 -22.94 -27.80 63.07
C GLU A 728 -21.45 -27.47 63.10
N ASN A 729 -20.75 -27.78 62.01
CA ASN A 729 -19.72 -26.91 61.43
C ASN A 729 -19.29 -27.47 60.07
N GLN A 730 -19.84 -26.93 58.98
CA GLN A 730 -19.17 -26.94 57.67
C GLN A 730 -19.33 -25.58 57.01
N ASN A 731 -18.34 -24.73 57.30
CA ASN A 731 -17.94 -23.63 56.43
C ASN A 731 -16.83 -24.14 55.51
N GLY A 732 -16.93 -23.79 54.22
CA GLY A 732 -15.79 -23.82 53.30
C GLY A 732 -15.99 -24.71 52.08
N ASN A 733 -16.45 -24.11 50.99
CA ASN A 733 -15.96 -24.43 49.65
C ASN A 733 -16.10 -23.19 48.77
N GLY A 734 -14.98 -22.46 48.64
CA GLY A 734 -14.82 -21.43 47.63
C GLY A 734 -14.72 -22.08 46.26
N PHE A 735 -15.63 -21.72 45.37
CA PHE A 735 -15.55 -22.10 43.97
C PHE A 735 -14.68 -21.08 43.22
N HIS A 736 -13.47 -21.48 42.84
CA HIS A 736 -12.72 -20.85 41.76
C HIS A 736 -13.30 -21.31 40.42
N PHE A 737 -13.68 -20.35 39.57
CA PHE A 737 -13.98 -20.60 38.15
C PHE A 737 -12.98 -19.80 37.32
N GLU A 738 -11.99 -20.47 36.74
CA GLU A 738 -11.24 -19.97 35.60
C GLU A 738 -12.04 -20.26 34.32
N PHE A 739 -12.42 -19.22 33.60
CA PHE A 739 -12.95 -19.34 32.24
C PHE A 739 -11.84 -19.00 31.25
N HIS A 740 -11.27 -20.03 30.61
CA HIS A 740 -10.56 -19.85 29.35
C HIS A 740 -11.58 -19.61 28.23
N PHE A 741 -11.81 -18.34 27.88
CA PHE A 741 -12.46 -17.99 26.62
C PHE A 741 -11.39 -17.93 25.52
N VAL A 742 -11.38 -18.96 24.67
CA VAL A 742 -10.75 -18.92 23.35
C VAL A 742 -11.61 -17.98 22.50
N ALA A 743 -11.03 -16.85 22.07
CA ALA A 743 -11.69 -15.85 21.25
C ALA A 743 -11.70 -16.28 19.76
N LEU A 744 -12.87 -16.11 19.12
CA LEU A 744 -13.13 -16.23 17.67
C LEU A 744 -12.73 -14.95 16.92
#